data_AF-A0A1C5MVX9-F1
#
_entry.id   AF-A0A1C5MVX9-F1
#
_cell.length_a   1.000
_cell.length_b   1.000
_cell.length_c   1.000
_cell.angle_alpha   90.00
_cell.angle_beta   90.00
_cell.angle_gamma   90.00
#
_symmetry.space_group_name_H-M   'P 1'
#
loop_
_entity.id
_entity.type
_entity.pdbx_description
1 polymer ?
#
loop_
_entity_poly.entity_id
_entity_poly.type
_entity_poly.pdbx_seq_one_letter_code
_entity_poly.pdbx_strand_id
1 'polypeptide(L)'
;MKKKVGNRLIALLLALFMAVTMMPDMAVGAEETDNSSASTERKCGYEQPEFIYVEDTGDVDIDKPMLYSAQYNTADASYWSLYGSNYYYGEMTSEEKKFYDALYNVNMAFLTGTADADYIQASYCSGFVSIGNLDDDTAKRIAQIVQMSNPQFYFANEAIMCRTTADGKHIRAISLCVYDDFANGIERENITSKIKVKLDTWVASIKSKATILDMEQEAHDIIMQNCWYSEEGSYHQSSAGVLLEGKAVCAGYAETFEMLCNAVGIQTVCVTSSSHEWNKVKLYGRWYVVDCTWDDDKDDTTGTVYSYWCFNVSDNFSDEYGKWSHEAESWWSSYSVPVCENDKVITDRDYNYQGVDYSSVFDVDYYLKTYPDIKAAFGADENQAFMHFINCGMAEGRQGKSSFNVISYKNRYKDLRMAFGNNLRSYYLHYISNGKAEGRKATGDVAITDGVSVYNGVDYSAVYNYSYYIKKYPDIAKAFPNDDISTLAHFMTCGMNEKRQGNMNFDVNSYYNRYADLRSAFGTNWSAYYLHYIQNGKAEGRKGTGTKSIQGTTVYNGVDYSAVYNMSDYLNKNTDVKKAVGGDDLAAIAHFVNYGMKEGRQASSKFDVNSYRMRYKDLRSAFGYDLAAYYYHYMSSGKAEGRQATGKVTSIDAITVYNGVDYSAVYDFNYYLSANPDIKAAFGNDDLAVLSHFVNYGMKEGRRSCEAFNVLTYREKNGDLKAAFGDDLKQYYIHYINYGKNEGRKAA
;
A
#
# COMPACT_ATOMS: atom_id res chain seq x y z
N MET A 1 51.80 -22.19 -1.66
CA MET A 1 51.30 -21.95 -0.27
C MET A 1 50.62 -20.58 -0.29
N LYS A 2 49.28 -20.53 -0.24
CA LYS A 2 48.46 -20.07 0.92
C LYS A 2 48.81 -18.63 1.35
N LYS A 3 47.92 -17.63 1.48
CA LYS A 3 46.45 -17.52 1.45
C LYS A 3 46.08 -16.01 1.39
N LYS A 4 44.96 -15.70 0.70
CA LYS A 4 43.93 -14.65 0.93
C LYS A 4 44.10 -13.70 2.13
N VAL A 5 43.86 -12.40 1.91
CA VAL A 5 42.76 -11.50 2.38
C VAL A 5 43.05 -10.13 1.72
N GLY A 6 42.16 -9.31 1.14
CA GLY A 6 40.71 -9.28 1.02
C GLY A 6 40.30 -7.81 0.73
N ASN A 7 39.47 -7.62 -0.30
CA ASN A 7 38.80 -6.38 -0.69
C ASN A 7 38.40 -5.46 0.49
N ARG A 8 39.04 -4.28 0.62
CA ARG A 8 38.49 -3.08 1.30
C ARG A 8 39.20 -1.82 0.82
N LEU A 9 38.91 -1.36 -0.41
CA LEU A 9 39.31 0.00 -0.85
C LEU A 9 38.34 0.65 -1.83
N ILE A 10 37.14 0.08 -1.97
CA ILE A 10 36.03 0.65 -2.76
C ILE A 10 34.77 0.54 -1.89
N ALA A 11 34.76 1.29 -0.79
CA ALA A 11 33.62 1.47 0.12
C ALA A 11 33.85 2.72 1.00
N LEU A 12 34.38 3.79 0.40
CA LEU A 12 34.72 5.04 1.11
C LEU A 12 34.30 6.30 0.36
N LEU A 13 33.38 6.18 -0.59
CA LEU A 13 32.81 7.31 -1.35
C LEU A 13 31.27 7.25 -1.46
N LEU A 14 30.62 6.43 -0.63
CA LEU A 14 29.15 6.24 -0.65
C LEU A 14 28.53 6.23 0.77
N ALA A 15 29.17 6.90 1.73
CA ALA A 15 28.68 7.03 3.11
C ALA A 15 28.82 8.47 3.63
N LEU A 16 28.31 9.43 2.85
CA LEU A 16 28.11 10.82 3.31
C LEU A 16 26.67 11.31 3.11
N PHE A 17 25.72 10.39 2.96
CA PHE A 17 24.28 10.66 2.89
C PHE A 17 23.53 9.52 3.58
N MET A 18 23.64 9.47 4.91
CA MET A 18 22.74 8.78 5.85
C MET A 18 23.37 8.88 7.24
N ALA A 19 23.21 10.04 7.88
CA ALA A 19 23.53 10.25 9.29
C ALA A 19 22.66 11.39 9.87
N VAL A 20 21.35 11.21 9.82
CA VAL A 20 20.42 11.82 10.79
C VAL A 20 19.32 10.80 11.04
N THR A 21 19.59 9.83 11.90
CA THR A 21 18.60 9.15 12.74
C THR A 21 19.33 8.21 13.71
N MET A 22 18.96 8.33 14.98
CA MET A 22 19.23 7.42 16.10
C MET A 22 20.63 7.48 16.75
N MET A 23 20.72 8.29 17.81
CA MET A 23 21.46 7.94 19.02
C MET A 23 20.53 8.02 20.24
N PRO A 24 20.76 7.19 21.28
CA PRO A 24 19.77 6.76 22.25
C PRO A 24 19.64 7.73 23.44
N ASP A 25 18.48 7.64 24.09
CA ASP A 25 18.13 8.29 25.36
C ASP A 25 19.29 8.26 26.38
N MET A 26 19.79 9.44 26.70
CA MET A 26 20.45 9.69 27.97
C MET A 26 19.56 10.62 28.77
N ALA A 27 18.80 10.02 29.68
CA ALA A 27 18.11 10.71 30.75
C ALA A 27 19.14 11.51 31.56
N VAL A 28 19.19 12.82 31.33
CA VAL A 28 19.75 13.78 32.27
C VAL A 28 18.59 14.19 33.16
N GLY A 29 18.63 13.74 34.42
CA GLY A 29 17.71 14.25 35.43
C GLY A 29 17.92 15.75 35.57
N ALA A 30 16.93 16.53 35.16
CA ALA A 30 16.83 17.93 35.55
C ALA A 30 16.44 17.94 37.03
N GLU A 31 17.41 18.21 37.90
CA GLU A 31 17.12 18.71 39.24
C GLU A 31 16.43 20.07 39.08
N GLU A 32 15.27 20.22 39.70
CA GLU A 32 14.59 21.49 39.90
C GLU A 32 15.53 22.45 40.63
N THR A 33 16.12 23.41 39.90
CA THR A 33 16.74 24.56 40.53
C THR A 33 15.70 25.66 40.64
N ASP A 34 15.10 25.72 41.83
CA ASP A 34 14.37 26.84 42.40
C ASP A 34 15.17 28.14 42.22
N ASN A 35 14.73 28.99 41.29
CA ASN A 35 15.35 30.29 41.04
C ASN A 35 14.44 31.41 41.55
N SER A 36 14.38 31.51 42.87
CA SER A 36 13.79 32.63 43.59
C SER A 36 14.69 33.88 43.50
N SER A 37 14.54 34.67 42.42
CA SER A 37 14.73 36.13 42.47
C SER A 37 14.33 36.80 41.14
N ALA A 38 13.03 36.79 40.87
CA ALA A 38 12.38 37.56 39.82
C ALA A 38 12.11 39.00 40.28
N SER A 39 12.87 39.96 39.76
CA SER A 39 12.65 41.40 40.00
C SER A 39 11.44 41.90 39.19
N THR A 40 10.30 42.19 39.86
CA THR A 40 9.17 43.01 39.33
C THR A 40 8.91 42.87 37.82
N GLU A 41 8.72 41.62 37.38
CA GLU A 41 8.74 41.18 35.98
C GLU A 41 7.52 41.65 35.17
N ARG A 42 7.70 41.90 33.86
CA ARG A 42 6.60 42.03 32.89
C ARG A 42 5.94 40.64 32.78
N LYS A 43 4.91 40.40 33.58
CA LYS A 43 4.14 39.15 33.55
C LYS A 43 3.42 39.01 32.21
N CYS A 44 3.41 37.80 31.67
CA CYS A 44 2.55 37.39 30.57
C CYS A 44 1.34 36.68 31.20
N GLY A 45 0.13 37.07 30.80
CA GLY A 45 -1.10 36.72 31.52
C GLY A 45 -1.88 35.55 30.94
N TYR A 46 -1.37 34.87 29.89
CA TYR A 46 -2.07 33.74 29.27
C TYR A 46 -2.16 32.57 30.25
N GLU A 47 -3.36 32.05 30.41
CA GLU A 47 -3.64 30.85 31.19
C GLU A 47 -3.85 29.65 30.27
N GLN A 48 -3.11 28.57 30.53
CA GLN A 48 -3.26 27.33 29.79
C GLN A 48 -4.65 26.71 30.04
N PRO A 49 -5.24 26.02 29.05
CA PRO A 49 -6.59 25.52 29.22
C PRO A 49 -6.77 24.56 30.40
N GLU A 50 -7.80 24.79 31.22
CA GLU A 50 -8.16 23.89 32.31
C GLU A 50 -9.06 22.76 31.79
N PHE A 51 -8.59 21.52 31.87
CA PHE A 51 -9.38 20.36 31.44
C PHE A 51 -10.27 19.83 32.58
N ILE A 52 -11.58 20.05 32.46
CA ILE A 52 -12.59 19.59 33.42
C ILE A 52 -13.11 18.20 33.00
N TYR A 53 -12.94 17.18 33.84
CA TYR A 53 -13.36 15.81 33.52
C TYR A 53 -14.72 15.47 34.13
N VAL A 54 -15.65 15.01 33.28
CA VAL A 54 -17.02 14.63 33.65
C VAL A 54 -17.27 13.18 33.25
N GLU A 55 -17.79 12.35 34.16
CA GLU A 55 -18.12 10.95 33.86
C GLU A 55 -19.33 10.85 32.93
N ASP A 56 -19.22 10.01 31.88
CA ASP A 56 -20.35 9.68 31.02
C ASP A 56 -21.28 8.65 31.70
N THR A 57 -22.40 9.10 32.26
CA THR A 57 -23.38 8.22 32.94
C THR A 57 -24.19 7.34 31.98
N GLY A 58 -24.00 7.47 30.66
CA GLY A 58 -24.72 6.71 29.64
C GLY A 58 -26.15 7.21 29.35
N ASP A 59 -26.58 8.29 29.98
CA ASP A 59 -27.89 8.93 29.75
C ASP A 59 -27.89 9.92 28.57
N VAL A 60 -26.70 10.20 28.03
CA VAL A 60 -26.47 11.11 26.90
C VAL A 60 -26.01 10.28 25.71
N ASP A 61 -26.83 10.26 24.66
CA ASP A 61 -26.51 9.62 23.39
C ASP A 61 -25.40 10.44 22.72
N ILE A 62 -24.12 10.16 23.01
CA ILE A 62 -22.97 10.91 22.45
C ILE A 62 -22.82 10.74 20.92
N ASP A 63 -23.51 9.75 20.34
CA ASP A 63 -23.60 9.53 18.90
C ASP A 63 -24.76 10.32 18.27
N LYS A 64 -25.65 10.89 19.10
CA LYS A 64 -26.48 12.03 18.72
C LYS A 64 -25.74 13.29 19.16
N PRO A 65 -25.43 14.24 18.27
CA PRO A 65 -25.14 15.59 18.73
C PRO A 65 -26.31 16.01 19.62
N MET A 66 -26.06 16.26 20.91
CA MET A 66 -27.03 16.89 21.78
C MET A 66 -27.34 18.23 21.12
N LEU A 67 -28.48 18.28 20.43
CA LEU A 67 -29.08 19.41 19.74
C LEU A 67 -28.07 20.36 19.11
N TYR A 68 -27.64 20.13 17.86
CA TYR A 68 -27.67 21.12 16.76
C TYR A 68 -27.38 20.41 15.43
N SER A 69 -28.38 19.69 14.90
CA SER A 69 -28.57 19.71 13.44
C SER A 69 -29.16 21.05 12.98
N ALA A 70 -28.92 22.14 13.73
CA ALA A 70 -29.34 23.46 13.33
C ALA A 70 -28.52 23.82 12.11
N GLN A 71 -29.22 23.95 10.99
CA GLN A 71 -28.88 24.99 10.03
C GLN A 71 -28.66 26.27 10.84
N TYR A 72 -27.38 26.60 11.07
CA TYR A 72 -27.01 27.94 11.52
C TYR A 72 -27.58 28.94 10.51
N ASN A 73 -27.87 30.16 10.96
CA ASN A 73 -28.23 31.21 10.01
C ASN A 73 -27.05 31.40 9.06
N THR A 74 -27.17 30.93 7.81
CA THR A 74 -26.07 30.89 6.86
C THR A 74 -25.52 32.27 6.54
N ALA A 75 -26.36 33.31 6.67
CA ALA A 75 -25.94 34.70 6.54
C ALA A 75 -25.03 35.14 7.70
N ASP A 76 -25.37 34.82 8.95
CA ASP A 76 -24.54 35.20 10.11
C ASP A 76 -23.27 34.35 10.23
N ALA A 77 -23.33 33.05 9.91
CA ALA A 77 -22.13 32.22 9.89
C ALA A 77 -21.10 32.70 8.86
N SER A 78 -21.55 33.20 7.70
CA SER A 78 -20.64 33.75 6.67
C SER A 78 -19.94 35.05 7.11
N TYR A 79 -20.57 35.81 8.02
CA TYR A 79 -19.97 36.99 8.62
C TYR A 79 -18.89 36.57 9.62
N TRP A 80 -19.23 35.67 10.54
CA TRP A 80 -18.33 35.24 11.62
C TRP A 80 -17.15 34.39 11.14
N SER A 81 -17.29 33.66 10.02
CA SER A 81 -16.20 32.85 9.45
C SER A 81 -15.02 33.68 8.92
N LEU A 82 -15.17 35.01 8.80
CA LEU A 82 -14.09 35.89 8.34
C LEU A 82 -13.04 36.16 9.43
N TYR A 83 -13.37 35.92 10.69
CA TYR A 83 -12.56 36.34 11.84
C TYR A 83 -11.63 35.24 12.39
N GLY A 84 -11.71 34.01 11.87
CA GLY A 84 -10.83 32.91 12.26
C GLY A 84 -9.82 32.53 11.17
N SER A 85 -8.93 31.60 11.49
CA SER A 85 -7.89 31.10 10.60
C SER A 85 -8.03 29.61 10.31
N ASN A 86 -7.85 29.23 9.04
CA ASN A 86 -7.78 27.83 8.61
C ASN A 86 -6.35 27.33 8.41
N TYR A 87 -5.34 28.07 8.92
CA TYR A 87 -3.94 27.70 8.72
C TYR A 87 -3.62 26.33 9.33
N TYR A 88 -3.83 26.15 10.65
CA TYR A 88 -3.58 24.88 11.33
C TYR A 88 -4.55 23.78 10.88
N TYR A 89 -5.79 24.14 10.54
CA TYR A 89 -6.73 23.22 9.89
C TYR A 89 -6.13 22.62 8.61
N GLY A 90 -5.38 23.39 7.82
CA GLY A 90 -4.71 22.91 6.61
C GLY A 90 -3.79 21.71 6.86
N GLU A 91 -3.06 21.74 7.97
CA GLU A 91 -2.05 20.74 8.37
C GLU A 91 -2.67 19.47 8.97
N MET A 92 -3.94 19.52 9.40
CA MET A 92 -4.63 18.39 10.01
C MET A 92 -4.90 17.23 9.02
N THR A 93 -4.82 16.01 9.55
CA THR A 93 -5.25 14.78 8.88
C THR A 93 -6.77 14.76 8.65
N SER A 94 -7.25 13.84 7.81
CA SER A 94 -8.68 13.71 7.55
C SER A 94 -9.51 13.29 8.77
N GLU A 95 -8.90 12.69 9.80
CA GLU A 95 -9.60 12.29 11.03
C GLU A 95 -9.69 13.47 12.01
N GLU A 96 -8.59 14.20 12.19
CA GLU A 96 -8.55 15.44 12.99
C GLU A 96 -9.51 16.50 12.45
N LYS A 97 -9.56 16.68 11.11
CA LYS A 97 -10.49 17.63 10.45
C LYS A 97 -11.95 17.36 10.80
N LYS A 98 -12.37 16.09 10.89
CA LYS A 98 -13.76 15.75 11.24
C LYS A 98 -14.13 16.22 12.64
N PHE A 99 -13.21 16.04 13.58
CA PHE A 99 -13.41 16.46 14.97
C PHE A 99 -13.38 17.99 15.09
N TYR A 100 -12.41 18.65 14.45
CA TYR A 100 -12.36 20.10 14.33
C TYR A 100 -13.65 20.68 13.75
N ASP A 101 -14.10 20.17 12.60
CA ASP A 101 -15.31 20.63 11.92
C ASP A 101 -16.54 20.50 12.84
N ALA A 102 -16.64 19.39 13.59
CA ALA A 102 -17.75 19.18 14.49
C ALA A 102 -17.74 20.14 15.69
N LEU A 103 -16.58 20.37 16.33
CA LEU A 103 -16.43 21.38 17.38
C LEU A 103 -16.71 22.79 16.87
N TYR A 104 -16.14 23.15 15.71
CA TYR A 104 -16.38 24.43 15.06
C TYR A 104 -17.87 24.65 14.79
N ASN A 105 -18.56 23.64 14.24
CA ASN A 105 -19.98 23.75 13.91
C ASN A 105 -20.87 23.92 15.15
N VAL A 106 -20.59 23.20 16.24
CA VAL A 106 -21.34 23.36 17.51
C VAL A 106 -21.15 24.76 18.07
N ASN A 107 -19.92 25.26 18.11
CA ASN A 107 -19.62 26.59 18.63
C ASN A 107 -20.14 27.71 17.70
N MET A 108 -20.15 27.51 16.38
CA MET A 108 -20.77 28.44 15.44
C MET A 108 -22.30 28.46 15.55
N ALA A 109 -22.93 27.31 15.82
CA ALA A 109 -24.35 27.24 16.14
C ALA A 109 -24.67 27.94 17.47
N PHE A 110 -23.80 27.80 18.48
CA PHE A 110 -23.93 28.50 19.76
C PHE A 110 -23.75 30.03 19.61
N LEU A 111 -22.76 30.47 18.82
CA LEU A 111 -22.51 31.87 18.50
C LEU A 111 -23.70 32.56 17.82
N THR A 112 -24.34 31.85 16.88
CA THR A 112 -25.40 32.41 16.01
C THR A 112 -26.82 32.06 16.46
N GLY A 113 -26.96 31.23 17.48
CA GLY A 113 -28.23 30.76 18.01
C GLY A 113 -28.57 31.35 19.38
N THR A 114 -29.83 31.20 19.76
CA THR A 114 -30.41 31.75 21.00
C THR A 114 -30.62 30.70 22.10
N ALA A 115 -29.99 29.54 21.95
CA ALA A 115 -30.10 28.51 22.96
C ALA A 115 -29.18 28.76 24.15
N ASP A 116 -29.62 28.32 25.32
CA ASP A 116 -28.84 28.41 26.54
C ASP A 116 -27.70 27.37 26.54
N ALA A 117 -26.61 27.68 27.25
CA ALA A 117 -25.52 26.75 27.50
C ALA A 117 -25.95 25.63 28.46
N ASP A 118 -25.34 24.46 28.32
CA ASP A 118 -25.55 23.35 29.24
C ASP A 118 -24.74 23.58 30.52
N TYR A 119 -25.38 23.48 31.69
CA TYR A 119 -24.73 23.59 32.99
C TYR A 119 -24.37 22.21 33.55
N ILE A 120 -23.06 21.93 33.66
CA ILE A 120 -22.53 20.62 34.04
C ILE A 120 -21.37 20.82 35.02
N GLN A 121 -21.44 20.15 36.17
CA GLN A 121 -20.37 20.15 37.19
C GLN A 121 -19.81 21.54 37.52
N ALA A 122 -20.71 22.51 37.74
CA ALA A 122 -20.38 23.90 38.08
C ALA A 122 -19.77 24.75 36.95
N SER A 123 -19.91 24.32 35.69
CA SER A 123 -19.48 25.11 34.52
C SER A 123 -20.52 25.05 33.40
N TYR A 124 -20.62 26.12 32.63
CA TYR A 124 -21.41 26.15 31.39
C TYR A 124 -20.59 25.66 30.20
N CYS A 125 -21.22 24.99 29.23
CA CYS A 125 -20.55 24.55 28.01
C CYS A 125 -21.43 24.67 26.77
N SER A 126 -20.81 24.82 25.59
CA SER A 126 -21.50 25.12 24.33
C SER A 126 -22.10 23.90 23.63
N GLY A 127 -21.54 22.71 23.88
CA GLY A 127 -22.09 21.42 23.46
C GLY A 127 -21.01 20.37 23.20
N PHE A 128 -21.30 19.12 23.57
CA PHE A 128 -20.35 18.01 23.42
C PHE A 128 -20.26 17.48 21.99
N VAL A 129 -19.02 17.20 21.56
CA VAL A 129 -18.67 16.57 20.29
C VAL A 129 -17.81 15.34 20.53
N SER A 130 -18.20 14.21 19.92
CA SER A 130 -17.44 12.95 19.99
C SER A 130 -16.05 13.08 19.38
N ILE A 131 -15.02 12.57 20.07
CA ILE A 131 -13.63 12.58 19.56
C ILE A 131 -13.37 11.46 18.53
N GLY A 132 -14.33 10.55 18.33
CA GLY A 132 -14.21 9.44 17.40
C GLY A 132 -13.09 8.46 17.77
N ASN A 133 -12.12 8.29 16.88
CA ASN A 133 -10.96 7.40 17.06
C ASN A 133 -9.68 8.14 17.48
N LEU A 134 -9.75 9.45 17.75
CA LEU A 134 -8.59 10.22 18.15
C LEU A 134 -8.12 9.79 19.55
N ASP A 135 -6.82 9.85 19.79
CA ASP A 135 -6.29 9.76 21.15
C ASP A 135 -6.58 11.04 21.95
N ASP A 136 -6.56 10.92 23.28
CA ASP A 136 -6.93 12.00 24.20
C ASP A 136 -6.08 13.26 24.01
N ASP A 137 -4.77 13.12 23.77
CA ASP A 137 -3.86 14.25 23.64
C ASP A 137 -4.09 15.01 22.33
N THR A 138 -4.27 14.27 21.23
CA THR A 138 -4.63 14.86 19.94
C THR A 138 -5.98 15.58 20.02
N ALA A 139 -6.99 15.00 20.66
CA ALA A 139 -8.29 15.63 20.81
C ALA A 139 -8.22 16.93 21.64
N LYS A 140 -7.45 16.94 22.74
CA LYS A 140 -7.23 18.16 23.55
C LYS A 140 -6.55 19.27 22.77
N ARG A 141 -5.49 18.94 22.01
CA ARG A 141 -4.77 19.93 21.18
C ARG A 141 -5.68 20.51 20.11
N ILE A 142 -6.51 19.70 19.46
CA ILE A 142 -7.47 20.20 18.47
C ILE A 142 -8.50 21.11 19.13
N ALA A 143 -8.99 20.79 20.32
CA ALA A 143 -9.92 21.66 21.05
C ALA A 143 -9.28 23.03 21.38
N GLN A 144 -8.03 23.05 21.83
CA GLN A 144 -7.26 24.28 22.04
C GLN A 144 -7.06 25.07 20.74
N ILE A 145 -6.71 24.40 19.63
CA ILE A 145 -6.59 25.05 18.31
C ILE A 145 -7.94 25.62 17.85
N VAL A 146 -9.06 24.91 18.09
CA VAL A 146 -10.41 25.43 17.77
C VAL A 146 -10.68 26.70 18.56
N GLN A 147 -10.34 26.75 19.84
CA GLN A 147 -10.52 27.96 20.65
C GLN A 147 -9.70 29.14 20.10
N MET A 148 -8.39 28.97 19.96
CA MET A 148 -7.49 30.05 19.54
C MET A 148 -7.65 30.49 18.08
N SER A 149 -7.83 29.55 17.15
CA SER A 149 -7.95 29.86 15.71
C SER A 149 -9.34 30.36 15.32
N ASN A 150 -10.27 30.41 16.29
CA ASN A 150 -11.62 30.92 16.09
C ASN A 150 -11.98 31.94 17.18
N PRO A 151 -11.23 33.04 17.28
CA PRO A 151 -11.42 34.07 18.31
C PRO A 151 -12.80 34.74 18.29
N GLN A 152 -13.58 34.55 17.21
CA GLN A 152 -15.01 34.89 17.18
C GLN A 152 -15.85 34.10 18.19
N PHE A 153 -15.37 32.99 18.74
CA PHE A 153 -15.97 32.28 19.85
C PHE A 153 -15.62 32.96 21.18
N TYR A 154 -15.76 34.29 21.23
CA TYR A 154 -15.43 35.16 22.36
C TYR A 154 -16.10 34.75 23.69
N PHE A 155 -17.16 33.95 23.60
CA PHE A 155 -17.90 33.42 24.74
C PHE A 155 -17.18 32.27 25.45
N ALA A 156 -16.22 31.63 24.78
CA ALA A 156 -15.45 30.53 25.32
C ALA A 156 -14.45 31.06 26.35
N ASN A 157 -14.35 30.38 27.49
CA ASN A 157 -13.35 30.67 28.51
C ASN A 157 -12.23 29.62 28.48
N GLU A 158 -11.22 29.79 29.31
CA GLU A 158 -10.02 28.94 29.37
C GLU A 158 -10.32 27.46 29.69
N ALA A 159 -11.52 27.10 30.16
CA ALA A 159 -11.84 25.71 30.48
C ALA A 159 -12.30 24.90 29.26
N ILE A 160 -11.89 23.63 29.21
CA ILE A 160 -12.32 22.64 28.22
C ILE A 160 -12.90 21.42 28.93
N MET A 161 -14.18 21.13 28.66
CA MET A 161 -14.88 20.03 29.31
C MET A 161 -14.70 18.73 28.55
N CYS A 162 -14.15 17.71 29.22
CA CYS A 162 -13.87 16.39 28.70
C CYS A 162 -14.79 15.35 29.34
N ARG A 163 -15.68 14.77 28.54
CA ARG A 163 -16.53 13.66 28.98
C ARG A 163 -15.76 12.34 28.83
N THR A 164 -15.61 11.58 29.91
CA THR A 164 -14.82 10.34 29.92
C THR A 164 -15.68 9.08 29.94
N THR A 165 -15.10 7.94 29.57
CA THR A 165 -15.65 6.61 29.85
C THR A 165 -15.93 6.44 31.35
N ALA A 166 -16.84 5.51 31.70
CA ALA A 166 -17.21 5.21 33.09
C ALA A 166 -16.04 4.74 33.98
N ASP A 167 -14.94 4.26 33.38
CA ASP A 167 -13.71 3.94 34.10
C ASP A 167 -12.72 5.12 34.22
N GLY A 168 -13.08 6.28 33.67
CA GLY A 168 -12.31 7.52 33.71
C GLY A 168 -11.06 7.52 32.82
N LYS A 169 -10.85 6.51 31.97
CA LYS A 169 -9.57 6.28 31.29
C LYS A 169 -9.45 6.88 29.89
N HIS A 170 -10.56 7.20 29.24
CA HIS A 170 -10.55 7.69 27.86
C HIS A 170 -11.60 8.77 27.67
N ILE A 171 -11.24 9.83 26.93
CA ILE A 171 -12.17 10.88 26.55
C ILE A 171 -13.07 10.35 25.45
N ARG A 172 -14.39 10.56 25.57
CA ARG A 172 -15.38 10.22 24.54
C ARG A 172 -15.83 11.45 23.78
N ALA A 173 -15.95 12.59 24.44
CA ALA A 173 -16.41 13.83 23.84
C ALA A 173 -15.82 15.06 24.54
N ILE A 174 -15.70 16.16 23.81
CA ILE A 174 -15.19 17.44 24.31
C ILE A 174 -16.21 18.56 24.00
N SER A 175 -16.27 19.57 24.88
CA SER A 175 -17.04 20.80 24.72
C SER A 175 -16.19 21.99 25.18
N LEU A 176 -16.38 23.18 24.59
CA LEU A 176 -15.77 24.40 25.11
C LEU A 176 -16.61 24.93 26.28
N CYS A 177 -15.96 25.35 27.37
CA CYS A 177 -16.66 26.01 28.46
C CYS A 177 -16.96 27.47 28.10
N VAL A 178 -18.00 28.01 28.73
CA VAL A 178 -18.61 29.30 28.38
C VAL A 178 -18.60 30.19 29.62
N TYR A 179 -18.25 31.48 29.49
CA TYR A 179 -18.42 32.42 30.62
C TYR A 179 -19.89 32.55 31.00
N ASP A 180 -20.17 32.67 32.30
CA ASP A 180 -21.53 32.71 32.86
C ASP A 180 -22.44 33.74 32.18
N ASP A 181 -21.91 34.93 31.85
CA ASP A 181 -22.66 36.01 31.20
C ASP A 181 -23.10 35.69 29.76
N PHE A 182 -22.56 34.63 29.15
CA PHE A 182 -22.96 34.14 27.82
C PHE A 182 -23.78 32.85 27.87
N ALA A 183 -24.07 32.34 29.08
CA ALA A 183 -24.82 31.11 29.25
C ALA A 183 -26.27 31.25 28.77
N ASN A 184 -26.92 32.39 28.99
CA ASN A 184 -28.25 32.65 28.45
C ASN A 184 -28.18 33.04 26.97
N GLY A 185 -28.91 32.33 26.11
CA GLY A 185 -28.84 32.52 24.66
C GLY A 185 -29.37 33.85 24.15
N ILE A 186 -30.35 34.44 24.83
CA ILE A 186 -30.90 35.75 24.47
C ILE A 186 -29.96 36.88 24.92
N GLU A 187 -29.37 36.77 26.11
CA GLU A 187 -28.37 37.73 26.59
C GLU A 187 -27.12 37.68 25.71
N ARG A 188 -26.65 36.48 25.36
CA ARG A 188 -25.55 36.27 24.43
C ARG A 188 -25.83 36.93 23.08
N GLU A 189 -26.98 36.67 22.44
CA GLU A 189 -27.35 37.29 21.14
C GLU A 189 -27.31 38.84 21.19
N ASN A 190 -27.78 39.43 22.28
CA ASN A 190 -27.73 40.87 22.48
C ASN A 190 -26.28 41.40 22.61
N ILE A 191 -25.40 40.65 23.28
CA ILE A 191 -23.97 40.99 23.36
C ILE A 191 -23.29 40.78 22.01
N THR A 192 -23.57 39.67 21.31
CA THR A 192 -23.09 39.38 19.95
C THR A 192 -23.39 40.55 19.01
N SER A 193 -24.60 41.09 19.08
CA SER A 193 -25.02 42.24 18.26
C SER A 193 -24.22 43.51 18.55
N LYS A 194 -23.83 43.76 19.81
CA LYS A 194 -22.97 44.90 20.18
C LYS A 194 -21.54 44.71 19.68
N ILE A 195 -21.00 43.50 19.82
CA ILE A 195 -19.67 43.15 19.29
C ILE A 195 -19.65 43.35 17.78
N LYS A 196 -20.66 42.86 17.06
CA LYS A 196 -20.80 43.01 15.60
C LYS A 196 -20.72 44.48 15.16
N VAL A 197 -21.44 45.39 15.83
CA VAL A 197 -21.39 46.83 15.51
C VAL A 197 -20.00 47.43 15.72
N LYS A 198 -19.31 47.03 16.80
CA LYS A 198 -17.94 47.50 17.09
C LYS A 198 -16.95 46.98 16.04
N LEU A 199 -17.01 45.68 15.72
CA LEU A 199 -16.19 45.06 14.68
C LEU A 199 -16.43 45.69 13.30
N ASP A 200 -17.69 45.92 12.90
CA ASP A 200 -18.01 46.56 11.62
C ASP A 200 -17.36 47.95 11.50
N THR A 201 -17.32 48.70 12.60
CA THR A 201 -16.68 50.02 12.66
C THR A 201 -15.16 49.90 12.52
N TRP A 202 -14.53 49.00 13.27
CA TRP A 202 -13.09 48.80 13.25
C TRP A 202 -12.59 48.25 11.91
N VAL A 203 -13.26 47.23 11.38
CA VAL A 203 -12.97 46.63 10.07
C VAL A 203 -13.13 47.65 8.94
N ALA A 204 -14.12 48.55 9.02
CA ALA A 204 -14.26 49.63 8.04
C ALA A 204 -13.09 50.63 8.09
N SER A 205 -12.58 50.96 9.30
CA SER A 205 -11.39 51.80 9.46
C SER A 205 -10.16 51.16 8.84
N ILE A 206 -9.94 49.87 9.13
CA ILE A 206 -8.81 49.10 8.59
C ILE A 206 -8.90 49.04 7.06
N LYS A 207 -10.04 48.67 6.49
CA LYS A 207 -10.23 48.59 5.03
C LYS A 207 -10.08 49.94 4.31
N SER A 208 -10.12 51.06 5.02
CA SER A 208 -9.93 52.39 4.42
C SER A 208 -8.46 52.72 4.12
N LYS A 209 -7.52 51.92 4.65
CA LYS A 209 -6.08 52.15 4.50
C LYS A 209 -5.58 51.72 3.11
N ALA A 210 -4.53 52.39 2.64
CA ALA A 210 -4.08 52.30 1.25
C ALA A 210 -3.28 51.03 0.94
N THR A 211 -2.51 50.54 1.93
CA THR A 211 -1.66 49.36 1.78
C THR A 211 -2.00 48.32 2.84
N ILE A 212 -1.69 47.05 2.55
CA ILE A 212 -1.81 45.95 3.52
C ILE A 212 -1.02 46.24 4.81
N LEU A 213 0.10 46.95 4.74
CA LEU A 213 0.87 47.36 5.93
C LEU A 213 0.12 48.41 6.75
N ASP A 214 -0.44 49.41 6.10
CA ASP A 214 -1.25 50.42 6.79
C ASP A 214 -2.53 49.80 7.38
N MET A 215 -3.09 48.77 6.74
CA MET A 215 -4.23 48.01 7.24
C MET A 215 -3.88 47.22 8.51
N GLU A 216 -2.80 46.45 8.48
CA GLU A 216 -2.31 45.71 9.65
C GLU A 216 -1.98 46.66 10.82
N GLN A 217 -1.25 47.75 10.55
CA GLN A 217 -0.91 48.73 11.57
C GLN A 217 -2.16 49.37 12.18
N GLU A 218 -3.19 49.68 11.39
CA GLU A 218 -4.46 50.18 11.92
C GLU A 218 -5.16 49.14 12.82
N ALA A 219 -5.09 47.85 12.49
CA ALA A 219 -5.65 46.80 13.33
C ALA A 219 -4.96 46.74 14.70
N HIS A 220 -3.63 46.86 14.72
CA HIS A 220 -2.85 47.01 15.94
C HIS A 220 -3.26 48.27 16.74
N ASP A 221 -3.20 49.44 16.10
CA ASP A 221 -3.39 50.73 16.75
C ASP A 221 -4.80 50.90 17.34
N ILE A 222 -5.83 50.36 16.67
CA ILE A 222 -7.21 50.38 17.20
C ILE A 222 -7.31 49.59 18.50
N ILE A 223 -6.63 48.44 18.63
CA ILE A 223 -6.64 47.65 19.86
C ILE A 223 -5.96 48.44 20.98
N MET A 224 -4.78 49.00 20.72
CA MET A 224 -4.01 49.79 21.71
C MET A 224 -4.80 51.01 22.22
N GLN A 225 -5.59 51.64 21.36
CA GLN A 225 -6.40 52.82 21.73
C GLN A 225 -7.67 52.46 22.53
N ASN A 226 -8.07 51.20 22.55
CA ASN A 226 -9.35 50.76 23.12
C ASN A 226 -9.23 49.66 24.19
N CYS A 227 -8.01 49.23 24.53
CA CYS A 227 -7.74 48.23 25.55
C CYS A 227 -6.45 48.58 26.31
N TRP A 228 -6.39 48.23 27.59
CA TRP A 228 -5.15 48.25 28.38
C TRP A 228 -4.95 46.93 29.13
N TYR A 229 -3.70 46.60 29.40
CA TYR A 229 -3.34 45.33 30.05
C TYR A 229 -3.94 45.23 31.46
N SER A 230 -4.66 44.14 31.75
CA SER A 230 -5.31 43.93 33.04
C SER A 230 -5.67 42.47 33.29
N GLU A 231 -5.17 41.90 34.39
CA GLU A 231 -5.54 40.57 34.91
C GLU A 231 -6.89 40.59 35.69
N GLU A 232 -7.47 41.77 35.94
CA GLU A 232 -8.72 41.91 36.71
C GLU A 232 -10.01 41.90 35.86
N GLY A 233 -9.92 41.73 34.54
CA GLY A 233 -11.08 41.73 33.63
C GLY A 233 -11.87 40.43 33.69
N SER A 234 -13.19 40.45 33.47
CA SER A 234 -14.03 39.25 33.56
C SER A 234 -13.77 38.27 32.41
N TYR A 235 -13.30 38.79 31.27
CA TYR A 235 -13.05 38.02 30.05
C TYR A 235 -11.63 38.26 29.52
N HIS A 236 -10.68 38.53 30.42
CA HIS A 236 -9.34 38.97 30.04
C HIS A 236 -8.58 37.94 29.17
N GLN A 237 -8.95 36.65 29.25
CA GLN A 237 -8.39 35.53 28.49
C GLN A 237 -8.99 35.35 27.07
N SER A 238 -9.91 36.21 26.60
CA SER A 238 -10.47 36.09 25.26
C SER A 238 -10.68 37.45 24.57
N SER A 239 -11.01 37.43 23.27
CA SER A 239 -11.35 38.64 22.52
C SER A 239 -12.48 39.48 23.14
N ALA A 240 -13.33 38.87 24.00
CA ALA A 240 -14.36 39.59 24.75
C ALA A 240 -13.77 40.64 25.70
N GLY A 241 -12.58 40.43 26.27
CA GLY A 241 -11.92 41.42 27.13
C GLY A 241 -11.66 42.74 26.42
N VAL A 242 -11.11 42.69 25.21
CA VAL A 242 -10.88 43.87 24.36
C VAL A 242 -12.19 44.45 23.82
N LEU A 243 -13.11 43.59 23.37
CA LEU A 243 -14.31 44.03 22.66
C LEU A 243 -15.39 44.58 23.60
N LEU A 244 -15.48 44.11 24.84
CA LEU A 244 -16.53 44.50 25.79
C LEU A 244 -16.02 45.38 26.94
N GLU A 245 -14.86 45.05 27.52
CA GLU A 245 -14.38 45.71 28.75
C GLU A 245 -13.27 46.74 28.49
N GLY A 246 -12.54 46.60 27.39
CA GLY A 246 -11.30 47.35 27.14
C GLY A 246 -10.19 46.95 28.10
N LYS A 247 -10.22 45.71 28.59
CA LYS A 247 -9.26 45.15 29.55
C LYS A 247 -8.98 43.70 29.17
N ALA A 248 -7.72 43.37 28.95
CA ALA A 248 -7.34 42.01 28.60
C ALA A 248 -5.90 41.69 29.04
N VAL A 249 -5.56 40.41 29.03
CA VAL A 249 -4.18 39.93 28.98
C VAL A 249 -3.84 39.48 27.56
N CYS A 250 -2.65 38.93 27.34
CA CYS A 250 -2.14 38.61 26.01
C CYS A 250 -3.07 37.77 25.12
N ALA A 251 -3.83 36.84 25.69
CA ALA A 251 -4.85 36.10 24.95
C ALA A 251 -5.86 37.02 24.24
N GLY A 252 -6.49 37.94 24.98
CA GLY A 252 -7.50 38.83 24.40
C GLY A 252 -6.94 39.81 23.36
N TYR A 253 -5.70 40.27 23.53
CA TYR A 253 -5.01 41.09 22.52
C TYR A 253 -4.74 40.28 21.25
N ALA A 254 -4.14 39.10 21.39
CA ALA A 254 -3.74 38.26 20.27
C ALA A 254 -4.94 37.77 19.47
N GLU A 255 -5.98 37.29 20.16
CA GLU A 255 -7.23 36.86 19.55
C GLU A 255 -7.92 38.00 18.78
N THR A 256 -7.98 39.20 19.36
CA THR A 256 -8.61 40.35 18.69
C THR A 256 -7.80 40.82 17.48
N PHE A 257 -6.47 40.79 17.54
CA PHE A 257 -5.63 41.13 16.39
C PHE A 257 -5.79 40.11 15.25
N GLU A 258 -5.87 38.81 15.58
CA GLU A 258 -6.20 37.77 14.61
C GLU A 258 -7.56 38.04 13.94
N MET A 259 -8.59 38.34 14.73
CA MET A 259 -9.93 38.69 14.23
C MET A 259 -9.87 39.80 13.18
N LEU A 260 -9.27 40.93 13.54
CA LEU A 260 -9.27 42.13 12.71
C LEU A 260 -8.46 41.94 11.42
N CYS A 261 -7.28 41.31 11.50
CA CYS A 261 -6.45 41.04 10.33
C CYS A 261 -7.11 40.04 9.38
N ASN A 262 -7.66 38.93 9.89
CA ASN A 262 -8.33 37.92 9.05
C ASN A 262 -9.58 38.50 8.36
N ALA A 263 -10.36 39.35 9.03
CA ALA A 263 -11.56 39.98 8.47
C ALA A 263 -11.29 40.91 7.27
N VAL A 264 -10.04 41.37 7.13
CA VAL A 264 -9.59 42.19 6.00
C VAL A 264 -8.72 41.44 5.01
N GLY A 265 -8.55 40.12 5.19
CA GLY A 265 -7.83 39.23 4.27
C GLY A 265 -6.33 39.13 4.55
N ILE A 266 -5.86 39.57 5.71
CA ILE A 266 -4.47 39.42 6.16
C ILE A 266 -4.38 38.18 7.03
N GLN A 267 -3.85 37.09 6.46
CA GLN A 267 -3.73 35.81 7.13
C GLN A 267 -2.90 35.95 8.41
N THR A 268 -3.53 35.72 9.55
CA THR A 268 -2.96 35.84 10.89
C THR A 268 -3.33 34.62 11.72
N VAL A 269 -2.43 34.20 12.60
CA VAL A 269 -2.65 33.08 13.53
C VAL A 269 -2.14 33.43 14.92
N CYS A 270 -2.83 32.98 15.96
CA CYS A 270 -2.31 32.92 17.31
C CYS A 270 -1.30 31.77 17.47
N VAL A 271 -0.36 31.98 18.38
CA VAL A 271 0.65 31.02 18.83
C VAL A 271 0.79 31.19 20.34
N THR A 272 0.89 30.08 21.07
CA THR A 272 1.08 30.09 22.53
C THR A 272 2.48 29.65 22.92
N SER A 273 2.83 29.99 24.15
CA SER A 273 3.81 29.31 24.99
C SER A 273 3.13 28.95 26.31
N SER A 274 3.88 28.40 27.28
CA SER A 274 3.31 28.02 28.58
C SER A 274 2.63 29.16 29.34
N SER A 275 2.91 30.42 29.01
CA SER A 275 2.40 31.59 29.74
C SER A 275 2.11 32.81 28.85
N HIS A 276 2.20 32.69 27.53
CA HIS A 276 2.01 33.83 26.62
C HIS A 276 1.28 33.43 25.35
N GLU A 277 0.56 34.38 24.76
CA GLU A 277 -0.09 34.22 23.45
C GLU A 277 0.20 35.45 22.60
N TRP A 278 0.63 35.23 21.36
CA TRP A 278 0.99 36.28 20.40
C TRP A 278 0.58 35.89 18.99
N ASN A 279 0.80 36.75 18.00
CA ASN A 279 0.41 36.49 16.62
C ASN A 279 1.60 36.28 15.69
N LYS A 280 1.35 35.48 14.65
CA LYS A 280 2.13 35.49 13.41
C LYS A 280 1.24 35.97 12.27
N VAL A 281 1.72 36.98 11.54
CA VAL A 281 1.00 37.66 10.45
C VAL A 281 1.71 37.45 9.12
N LYS A 282 0.94 37.23 8.04
CA LYS A 282 1.50 37.00 6.70
C LYS A 282 1.39 38.24 5.82
N LEU A 283 2.53 38.84 5.52
CA LEU A 283 2.65 40.04 4.68
C LEU A 283 3.54 39.74 3.48
N TYR A 284 3.04 40.04 2.28
CA TYR A 284 3.74 39.77 1.02
C TYR A 284 4.25 38.31 0.91
N GLY A 285 3.47 37.39 1.48
CA GLY A 285 3.72 35.95 1.49
C GLY A 285 4.80 35.46 2.47
N ARG A 286 5.40 36.34 3.27
CA ARG A 286 6.30 36.01 4.38
C ARG A 286 5.58 36.18 5.71
N TRP A 287 5.99 35.43 6.73
CA TRP A 287 5.43 35.52 8.08
C TRP A 287 6.30 36.41 8.97
N TYR A 288 5.65 37.14 9.87
CA TYR A 288 6.27 38.03 10.85
C TYR A 288 5.59 37.86 12.20
N VAL A 289 6.35 38.06 13.27
CA VAL A 289 5.80 38.08 14.63
C VAL A 289 5.17 39.45 14.90
N VAL A 290 4.01 39.44 15.53
CA VAL A 290 3.35 40.61 16.11
C VAL A 290 2.90 40.28 17.53
N ASP A 291 3.23 41.14 18.49
CA ASP A 291 2.75 41.05 19.86
C ASP A 291 2.21 42.41 20.34
N CYS A 292 0.89 42.56 20.20
CA CYS A 292 0.16 43.73 20.66
C CYS A 292 0.31 43.97 22.17
N THR A 293 0.46 42.93 23.00
CA THR A 293 0.57 43.10 24.46
C THR A 293 1.92 43.64 24.88
N TRP A 294 2.99 43.23 24.21
CA TRP A 294 4.33 43.75 24.49
C TRP A 294 4.59 45.13 23.88
N ASP A 295 3.78 45.49 22.88
CA ASP A 295 3.72 46.85 22.35
C ASP A 295 2.88 47.80 23.22
N ASP A 296 1.97 47.29 24.07
CA ASP A 296 1.23 48.10 25.04
C ASP A 296 2.12 48.57 26.21
N ASP A 297 1.95 49.83 26.65
CA ASP A 297 2.60 50.32 27.87
C ASP A 297 1.71 49.98 29.07
N LYS A 298 2.14 49.00 29.87
CA LYS A 298 1.41 48.54 31.07
C LYS A 298 1.06 49.66 32.07
N ASP A 299 1.78 50.79 32.03
CA ASP A 299 1.57 51.92 32.93
C ASP A 299 0.66 53.00 32.30
N ASP A 300 0.25 52.84 31.02
CA ASP A 300 -0.65 53.75 30.32
C ASP A 300 -2.12 53.33 30.42
N THR A 301 -2.88 54.06 31.24
CA THR A 301 -4.35 53.90 31.33
C THR A 301 -5.12 54.84 30.39
N THR A 302 -4.44 55.53 29.47
CA THR A 302 -5.02 56.51 28.54
C THR A 302 -5.14 56.00 27.10
N GLY A 303 -4.44 54.92 26.73
CA GLY A 303 -4.42 54.34 25.38
C GLY A 303 -3.70 55.22 24.35
N THR A 304 -2.71 56.00 24.77
CA THR A 304 -1.98 56.96 23.92
C THR A 304 -0.48 56.73 23.82
N VAL A 305 0.07 55.76 24.56
CA VAL A 305 1.48 55.41 24.59
C VAL A 305 1.64 53.91 24.38
N TYR A 306 2.06 53.51 23.18
CA TYR A 306 2.41 52.14 22.83
C TYR A 306 3.60 52.15 21.86
N SER A 307 4.34 51.03 21.82
CA SER A 307 5.56 50.83 21.04
C SER A 307 5.26 50.06 19.73
N TYR A 308 6.28 49.86 18.89
CA TYR A 308 6.26 48.93 17.74
C TYR A 308 7.47 48.01 17.81
N TRP A 309 7.86 47.65 19.03
CA TRP A 309 9.04 46.86 19.31
C TRP A 309 8.84 45.40 18.91
N CYS A 310 7.63 44.88 19.11
CA CYS A 310 7.25 43.51 18.76
C CYS A 310 6.38 43.46 17.50
N PHE A 311 6.46 44.48 16.63
CA PHE A 311 5.64 44.59 15.42
C PHE A 311 6.46 44.28 14.17
N ASN A 312 6.08 43.22 13.46
CA ASN A 312 6.66 42.78 12.18
C ASN A 312 8.14 42.36 12.21
N VAL A 313 8.43 41.40 13.09
CA VAL A 313 9.79 40.98 13.43
C VAL A 313 10.02 39.48 13.20
N SER A 314 11.28 39.01 13.25
CA SER A 314 11.60 37.58 13.05
C SER A 314 11.29 36.78 14.31
N ASP A 315 11.29 35.45 14.28
CA ASP A 315 11.23 34.59 15.49
C ASP A 315 12.46 34.79 16.41
N ASN A 316 13.53 35.41 15.92
CA ASN A 316 14.74 35.71 16.67
C ASN A 316 14.78 37.15 17.18
N PHE A 317 13.68 37.88 17.07
CA PHE A 317 13.58 39.22 17.62
C PHE A 317 13.73 39.17 19.14
N SER A 318 14.63 39.99 19.66
CA SER A 318 14.92 40.22 21.08
C SER A 318 16.00 39.38 21.78
N ASP A 319 16.40 39.92 22.94
CA ASP A 319 17.47 39.53 23.86
C ASP A 319 17.13 38.24 24.62
N GLU A 320 17.83 37.93 25.73
CA GLU A 320 17.56 36.71 26.51
C GLU A 320 16.12 36.58 27.01
N TYR A 321 15.32 37.67 27.06
CA TYR A 321 13.98 37.65 27.65
C TYR A 321 12.87 37.26 26.66
N GLY A 322 12.79 37.85 25.48
CA GLY A 322 11.75 37.46 24.51
C GLY A 322 11.95 36.07 23.92
N LYS A 323 13.15 35.49 24.05
CA LYS A 323 13.40 34.07 23.76
C LYS A 323 12.64 33.09 24.65
N TRP A 324 12.30 33.48 25.89
CA TRP A 324 11.62 32.58 26.83
C TRP A 324 10.09 32.59 26.65
N SER A 325 9.48 33.74 26.34
CA SER A 325 8.02 33.86 26.21
C SER A 325 7.48 33.56 24.81
N HIS A 326 8.29 33.75 23.76
CA HIS A 326 7.91 33.53 22.35
C HIS A 326 8.45 32.20 21.78
N GLU A 327 8.64 31.20 22.66
CA GLU A 327 8.94 29.84 22.25
C GLU A 327 7.65 29.02 22.20
N ALA A 328 7.24 28.65 20.99
CA ALA A 328 6.06 27.81 20.79
C ALA A 328 6.22 26.47 21.53
N GLU A 329 5.21 26.02 22.26
CA GLU A 329 5.29 24.74 22.95
C GLU A 329 5.61 23.57 22.00
N SER A 330 6.30 22.56 22.52
CA SER A 330 6.78 21.44 21.70
C SER A 330 5.68 20.68 20.94
N TRP A 331 4.44 20.73 21.43
CA TRP A 331 3.30 20.07 20.79
C TRP A 331 2.87 20.73 19.47
N TRP A 332 3.24 21.99 19.22
CA TRP A 332 3.01 22.66 17.95
C TRP A 332 3.75 22.03 16.76
N SER A 333 4.78 21.21 17.02
CA SER A 333 5.49 20.47 15.97
C SER A 333 4.59 19.57 15.13
N SER A 334 3.39 19.23 15.62
CA SER A 334 2.35 18.51 14.89
C SER A 334 1.60 19.35 13.84
N TYR A 335 1.62 20.68 13.94
CA TYR A 335 0.79 21.59 13.13
C TYR A 335 1.58 22.72 12.43
N SER A 336 2.91 22.59 12.37
CA SER A 336 3.80 23.48 11.59
C SER A 336 3.61 24.98 11.85
N VAL A 337 3.99 25.50 13.03
CA VAL A 337 3.96 26.96 13.30
C VAL A 337 4.66 27.73 12.18
N PRO A 338 4.06 28.85 11.68
CA PRO A 338 4.74 29.67 10.69
C PRO A 338 6.12 30.13 11.15
N VAL A 339 7.10 30.19 10.24
CA VAL A 339 8.46 30.64 10.56
C VAL A 339 8.64 32.09 10.11
N CYS A 340 9.10 32.94 11.03
CA CYS A 340 9.34 34.36 10.81
C CYS A 340 10.85 34.61 10.72
N GLU A 341 11.36 34.97 9.54
CA GLU A 341 12.81 35.03 9.29
C GLU A 341 13.40 36.43 9.29
N ASN A 342 12.57 37.47 9.24
CA ASN A 342 13.01 38.83 8.93
C ASN A 342 12.53 39.80 10.01
N ASP A 343 13.45 40.62 10.54
CA ASP A 343 13.14 41.62 11.58
C ASP A 343 12.42 42.87 11.04
N LYS A 344 12.10 42.88 9.75
CA LYS A 344 11.33 43.93 9.07
C LYS A 344 10.63 43.35 7.86
N VAL A 345 9.50 43.95 7.49
CA VAL A 345 8.76 43.57 6.29
C VAL A 345 9.60 43.79 5.03
N ILE A 346 9.79 42.71 4.27
CA ILE A 346 10.45 42.74 2.96
C ILE A 346 9.43 43.15 1.89
N THR A 347 9.67 44.30 1.26
CA THR A 347 8.79 44.88 0.23
C THR A 347 9.47 45.00 -1.14
N ASP A 348 10.76 44.69 -1.22
CA ASP A 348 11.63 44.75 -2.39
C ASP A 348 12.02 43.36 -2.93
N ARG A 349 12.74 43.32 -4.07
CA ARG A 349 13.17 42.07 -4.74
C ARG A 349 14.19 41.31 -3.91
N ASP A 350 13.72 40.47 -2.99
CA ASP A 350 14.53 39.49 -2.28
C ASP A 350 14.08 38.05 -2.61
N TYR A 351 14.97 37.32 -3.29
CA TYR A 351 14.75 35.91 -3.64
C TYR A 351 15.37 34.95 -2.62
N ASN A 352 15.81 35.44 -1.46
CA ASN A 352 16.19 34.60 -0.33
C ASN A 352 14.94 34.18 0.44
N TYR A 353 14.69 32.89 0.53
CA TYR A 353 13.57 32.33 1.27
C TYR A 353 14.02 31.05 1.96
N GLN A 354 13.86 30.96 3.28
CA GLN A 354 14.29 29.79 4.06
C GLN A 354 15.77 29.46 3.87
N GLY A 355 16.62 30.50 3.88
CA GLY A 355 18.07 30.37 3.71
C GLY A 355 18.53 29.98 2.31
N VAL A 356 17.64 29.96 1.32
CA VAL A 356 17.96 29.58 -0.08
C VAL A 356 17.79 30.78 -1.00
N ASP A 357 18.84 31.11 -1.77
CA ASP A 357 18.79 32.10 -2.85
C ASP A 357 18.27 31.49 -4.16
N TYR A 358 17.04 31.85 -4.54
CA TYR A 358 16.41 31.37 -5.77
C TYR A 358 16.78 32.16 -7.03
N SER A 359 17.66 33.15 -6.94
CA SER A 359 18.07 34.02 -8.08
C SER A 359 18.62 33.25 -9.28
N SER A 360 19.12 32.02 -9.09
CA SER A 360 19.62 31.17 -10.17
C SER A 360 18.52 30.53 -11.02
N VAL A 361 17.29 30.45 -10.51
CA VAL A 361 16.15 29.78 -11.14
C VAL A 361 14.90 30.66 -11.27
N PHE A 362 14.87 31.83 -10.63
CA PHE A 362 13.74 32.75 -10.65
C PHE A 362 14.14 34.17 -11.09
N ASP A 363 13.25 34.81 -11.82
CA ASP A 363 13.31 36.19 -12.28
C ASP A 363 11.86 36.67 -12.47
N VAL A 364 11.42 37.63 -11.67
CA VAL A 364 9.99 38.01 -11.64
C VAL A 364 9.51 38.60 -12.96
N ASP A 365 10.35 39.36 -13.65
CA ASP A 365 10.02 39.98 -14.93
C ASP A 365 9.83 38.89 -16.00
N TYR A 366 10.72 37.90 -16.02
CA TYR A 366 10.58 36.72 -16.86
C TYR A 366 9.32 35.92 -16.51
N TYR A 367 9.08 35.68 -15.22
CA TYR A 367 8.00 34.83 -14.75
C TYR A 367 6.62 35.41 -15.07
N LEU A 368 6.39 36.69 -14.73
CA LEU A 368 5.13 37.40 -15.03
C LEU A 368 4.91 37.59 -16.54
N LYS A 369 6.00 37.72 -17.32
CA LYS A 369 5.92 37.75 -18.78
C LYS A 369 5.55 36.39 -19.38
N THR A 370 6.08 35.32 -18.80
CA THR A 370 5.88 33.94 -19.29
C THR A 370 4.51 33.40 -18.89
N TYR A 371 3.97 33.82 -17.74
CA TYR A 371 2.73 33.32 -17.16
C TYR A 371 1.70 34.44 -16.93
N PRO A 372 0.88 34.77 -17.95
CA PRO A 372 -0.14 35.82 -17.87
C PRO A 372 -1.21 35.58 -16.79
N ASP A 373 -1.48 34.33 -16.45
CA ASP A 373 -2.38 33.95 -15.35
C ASP A 373 -1.88 34.44 -14.00
N ILE A 374 -0.57 34.34 -13.75
CA ILE A 374 0.04 34.85 -12.52
C ILE A 374 0.01 36.38 -12.48
N LYS A 375 0.28 37.02 -13.62
CA LYS A 375 0.16 38.48 -13.75
C LYS A 375 -1.27 38.97 -13.54
N ALA A 376 -2.27 38.21 -13.98
CA ALA A 376 -3.67 38.55 -13.74
C ALA A 376 -4.05 38.38 -12.26
N ALA A 377 -3.49 37.38 -11.58
CA ALA A 377 -3.77 37.11 -10.16
C ALA A 377 -3.14 38.13 -9.21
N PHE A 378 -1.89 38.52 -9.45
CA PHE A 378 -1.10 39.32 -8.49
C PHE A 378 -0.70 40.71 -9.01
N GLY A 379 -1.02 41.04 -10.26
CA GLY A 379 -0.66 42.33 -10.85
C GLY A 379 0.86 42.53 -10.95
N ALA A 380 1.34 43.61 -10.31
CA ALA A 380 2.75 43.96 -10.22
C ALA A 380 3.39 43.58 -8.87
N ASP A 381 2.68 42.83 -8.01
CA ASP A 381 3.21 42.36 -6.74
C ASP A 381 4.26 41.27 -6.98
N GLU A 382 5.52 41.65 -6.86
CA GLU A 382 6.66 40.81 -7.17
C GLU A 382 6.86 39.69 -6.13
N ASN A 383 6.53 39.97 -4.87
CA ASN A 383 6.66 39.03 -3.77
C ASN A 383 5.60 37.93 -3.87
N GLN A 384 4.35 38.27 -4.20
CA GLN A 384 3.31 37.28 -4.45
C GLN A 384 3.63 36.38 -5.64
N ALA A 385 4.22 36.95 -6.72
CA ALA A 385 4.67 36.16 -7.87
C ALA A 385 5.81 35.20 -7.51
N PHE A 386 6.77 35.65 -6.69
CA PHE A 386 7.86 34.80 -6.18
C PHE A 386 7.32 33.69 -5.27
N MET A 387 6.44 34.02 -4.34
CA MET A 387 5.85 33.03 -3.43
C MET A 387 4.97 32.02 -4.17
N HIS A 388 4.26 32.43 -5.22
CA HIS A 388 3.61 31.48 -6.10
C HIS A 388 4.63 30.52 -6.75
N PHE A 389 5.76 31.02 -7.25
CA PHE A 389 6.78 30.14 -7.82
C PHE A 389 7.31 29.12 -6.79
N ILE A 390 7.53 29.56 -5.55
CA ILE A 390 7.96 28.68 -4.45
C ILE A 390 6.90 27.63 -4.10
N ASN A 391 5.65 28.05 -3.93
CA ASN A 391 4.58 27.20 -3.37
C ASN A 391 3.93 26.31 -4.45
N CYS A 392 3.84 26.79 -5.68
CA CYS A 392 3.12 26.12 -6.77
C CYS A 392 4.00 25.92 -8.00
N GLY A 393 4.66 26.98 -8.48
CA GLY A 393 5.33 27.00 -9.78
C GLY A 393 6.41 25.93 -9.95
N MET A 394 7.24 25.69 -8.93
CA MET A 394 8.25 24.63 -8.98
C MET A 394 7.64 23.23 -9.10
N ALA A 395 6.53 22.96 -8.39
CA ALA A 395 5.84 21.68 -8.44
C ALA A 395 5.12 21.46 -9.80
N GLU A 396 4.57 22.54 -10.36
CA GLU A 396 3.96 22.56 -11.69
C GLU A 396 4.98 22.49 -12.84
N GLY A 397 6.27 22.67 -12.53
CA GLY A 397 7.34 22.70 -13.54
C GLY A 397 7.43 24.03 -14.31
N ARG A 398 6.89 25.12 -13.76
CA ARG A 398 6.93 26.45 -14.36
C ARG A 398 8.34 27.02 -14.39
N GLN A 399 8.74 27.55 -15.53
CA GLN A 399 10.04 28.13 -15.76
C GLN A 399 10.15 29.52 -15.10
N GLY A 400 10.85 29.59 -13.97
CA GLY A 400 11.10 30.85 -13.24
C GLY A 400 12.06 31.81 -13.94
N LYS A 401 12.97 31.31 -14.78
CA LYS A 401 14.02 32.12 -15.42
C LYS A 401 14.41 31.57 -16.79
N SER A 402 14.77 32.46 -17.73
CA SER A 402 15.16 32.07 -19.09
C SER A 402 16.36 31.10 -19.15
N SER A 403 17.29 31.20 -18.19
CA SER A 403 18.51 30.38 -18.12
C SER A 403 18.33 29.02 -17.45
N PHE A 404 17.14 28.68 -16.94
CA PHE A 404 16.87 27.40 -16.28
C PHE A 404 15.49 26.88 -16.64
N ASN A 405 15.41 25.69 -17.26
CA ASN A 405 14.17 24.97 -17.51
C ASN A 405 14.25 23.59 -16.83
N VAL A 406 13.37 23.36 -15.86
CA VAL A 406 13.43 22.14 -15.03
C VAL A 406 13.21 20.86 -15.84
N ILE A 407 12.39 20.90 -16.89
CA ILE A 407 12.10 19.74 -17.74
C ILE A 407 13.32 19.39 -18.57
N SER A 408 13.97 20.40 -19.19
CA SER A 408 15.25 20.23 -19.89
C SER A 408 16.32 19.64 -18.97
N TYR A 409 16.41 20.14 -17.74
CA TYR A 409 17.38 19.71 -16.75
C TYR A 409 17.13 18.26 -16.30
N LYS A 410 15.88 17.93 -15.94
CA LYS A 410 15.45 16.56 -15.61
C LYS A 410 15.76 15.57 -16.74
N ASN A 411 15.36 15.89 -17.97
CA ASN A 411 15.51 14.97 -19.10
C ASN A 411 16.98 14.74 -19.49
N ARG A 412 17.87 15.68 -19.20
CA ARG A 412 19.30 15.58 -19.52
C ARG A 412 20.06 14.67 -18.55
N TYR A 413 19.69 14.67 -17.28
CA TYR A 413 20.51 14.09 -16.22
C TYR A 413 19.87 12.84 -15.60
N LYS A 414 20.29 11.67 -16.08
CA LYS A 414 19.78 10.37 -15.61
C LYS A 414 20.04 10.13 -14.13
N ASP A 415 21.20 10.55 -13.63
CA ASP A 415 21.56 10.48 -12.21
C ASP A 415 20.53 11.20 -11.34
N LEU A 416 20.09 12.39 -11.77
CA LEU A 416 19.04 13.13 -11.06
C LEU A 416 17.67 12.48 -11.21
N ARG A 417 17.34 11.88 -12.36
CA ARG A 417 16.11 11.09 -12.52
C ARG A 417 16.07 9.87 -11.62
N MET A 418 17.21 9.23 -11.39
CA MET A 418 17.33 8.13 -10.43
C MET A 418 17.21 8.61 -8.97
N ALA A 419 17.72 9.80 -8.66
CA ALA A 419 17.70 10.35 -7.29
C ALA A 419 16.34 10.97 -6.92
N PHE A 420 15.73 11.74 -7.82
CA PHE A 420 14.58 12.59 -7.53
C PHE A 420 13.28 12.12 -8.18
N GLY A 421 13.35 11.20 -9.14
CA GLY A 421 12.16 10.77 -9.87
C GLY A 421 11.39 11.95 -10.46
N ASN A 422 10.09 12.03 -10.16
CA ASN A 422 9.19 13.09 -10.63
C ASN A 422 9.12 14.32 -9.69
N ASN A 423 9.91 14.39 -8.62
CA ASN A 423 9.94 15.54 -7.72
C ASN A 423 10.64 16.73 -8.37
N LEU A 424 9.89 17.56 -9.12
CA LEU A 424 10.43 18.71 -9.85
C LEU A 424 11.12 19.73 -8.94
N ARG A 425 10.60 19.96 -7.72
CA ARG A 425 11.21 20.87 -6.74
C ARG A 425 12.67 20.49 -6.44
N SER A 426 12.96 19.21 -6.31
CA SER A 426 14.33 18.73 -6.03
C SER A 426 15.31 19.09 -7.16
N TYR A 427 14.86 19.17 -8.40
CA TYR A 427 15.71 19.60 -9.52
C TYR A 427 16.04 21.10 -9.47
N TYR A 428 15.08 21.95 -9.06
CA TYR A 428 15.34 23.37 -8.81
C TYR A 428 16.39 23.53 -7.71
N LEU A 429 16.16 22.89 -6.55
CA LEU A 429 17.04 22.97 -5.40
C LEU A 429 18.43 22.41 -5.68
N HIS A 430 18.52 21.29 -6.43
CA HIS A 430 19.80 20.77 -6.87
C HIS A 430 20.53 21.76 -7.77
N TYR A 431 19.85 22.41 -8.70
CA TYR A 431 20.52 23.38 -9.59
C TYR A 431 21.05 24.59 -8.82
N ILE A 432 20.26 25.10 -7.87
CA ILE A 432 20.66 26.20 -6.96
C ILE A 432 21.91 25.81 -6.17
N SER A 433 21.89 24.65 -5.51
CA SER A 433 22.94 24.23 -4.58
C SER A 433 24.20 23.68 -5.26
N ASN A 434 24.06 22.97 -6.38
CA ASN A 434 25.15 22.20 -7.00
C ASN A 434 25.23 22.40 -8.52
N GLY A 435 24.10 22.21 -9.22
CA GLY A 435 24.08 22.07 -10.68
C GLY A 435 24.68 23.26 -11.45
N LYS A 436 24.47 24.49 -10.96
CA LYS A 436 25.09 25.69 -11.53
C LYS A 436 26.61 25.67 -11.36
N ALA A 437 27.12 25.31 -10.18
CA ALA A 437 28.56 25.22 -9.89
C ALA A 437 29.24 24.07 -10.65
N GLU A 438 28.53 22.96 -10.86
CA GLU A 438 28.97 21.83 -11.68
C GLU A 438 28.99 22.13 -13.19
N GLY A 439 28.48 23.29 -13.61
CA GLY A 439 28.40 23.66 -15.03
C GLY A 439 27.35 22.86 -15.81
N ARG A 440 26.34 22.30 -15.13
CA ARG A 440 25.29 21.50 -15.80
C ARG A 440 24.40 22.39 -16.67
N LYS A 441 24.12 21.92 -17.89
CA LYS A 441 23.25 22.61 -18.87
C LYS A 441 21.77 22.42 -18.51
N ALA A 442 21.08 23.51 -18.19
CA ALA A 442 19.69 23.49 -17.73
C ALA A 442 18.63 23.95 -18.75
N THR A 443 18.97 24.09 -20.03
CA THR A 443 18.02 24.55 -21.06
C THR A 443 18.09 23.70 -22.33
N GLY A 444 17.09 23.90 -23.20
CA GLY A 444 16.95 23.29 -24.53
C GLY A 444 16.11 22.01 -24.53
N ASP A 445 15.61 21.62 -25.71
CA ASP A 445 14.79 20.42 -25.85
C ASP A 445 15.65 19.16 -25.71
N VAL A 446 15.29 18.29 -24.76
CA VAL A 446 16.01 17.04 -24.48
C VAL A 446 15.04 15.89 -24.47
N ALA A 447 15.19 14.99 -25.45
CA ALA A 447 14.53 13.70 -25.46
C ALA A 447 15.32 12.70 -24.61
N ILE A 448 14.62 11.91 -23.80
CA ILE A 448 15.25 10.86 -23.01
C ILE A 448 15.60 9.69 -23.93
N THR A 449 16.87 9.31 -23.97
CA THR A 449 17.34 8.14 -24.76
C THR A 449 17.94 7.05 -23.88
N ASP A 450 18.32 7.39 -22.64
CA ASP A 450 18.99 6.53 -21.68
C ASP A 450 18.13 6.28 -20.44
N GLY A 451 16.86 5.91 -20.63
CA GLY A 451 15.88 5.85 -19.56
C GLY A 451 16.29 5.03 -18.32
N VAL A 452 15.70 5.36 -17.17
CA VAL A 452 15.91 4.63 -15.91
C VAL A 452 15.43 3.18 -16.00
N SER A 453 16.08 2.29 -15.24
CA SER A 453 15.71 0.88 -15.12
C SER A 453 15.56 0.41 -13.67
N VAL A 454 15.86 1.26 -12.70
CA VAL A 454 15.77 0.93 -11.28
C VAL A 454 14.48 1.49 -10.72
N TYR A 455 13.69 0.65 -10.05
CA TYR A 455 12.46 1.04 -9.38
C TYR A 455 12.38 0.31 -8.04
N ASN A 456 12.11 1.04 -6.95
CA ASN A 456 12.10 0.53 -5.57
C ASN A 456 13.29 -0.39 -5.23
N GLY A 457 14.50 0.01 -5.66
CA GLY A 457 15.75 -0.73 -5.39
C GLY A 457 16.02 -1.95 -6.28
N VAL A 458 15.11 -2.30 -7.19
CA VAL A 458 15.29 -3.44 -8.12
C VAL A 458 15.71 -2.93 -9.50
N ASP A 459 16.77 -3.50 -10.07
CA ASP A 459 17.20 -3.21 -11.44
C ASP A 459 16.50 -4.11 -12.47
N TYR A 460 15.63 -3.51 -13.28
CA TYR A 460 14.86 -4.17 -14.32
C TYR A 460 15.59 -4.25 -15.66
N SER A 461 16.85 -3.81 -15.77
CA SER A 461 17.62 -3.79 -17.01
C SER A 461 17.66 -5.15 -17.75
N ALA A 462 17.56 -6.27 -17.01
CA ALA A 462 17.51 -7.61 -17.58
C ALA A 462 16.24 -7.90 -18.39
N VAL A 463 15.13 -7.21 -18.11
CA VAL A 463 13.81 -7.43 -18.74
C VAL A 463 13.18 -6.16 -19.33
N TYR A 464 13.76 -4.99 -19.10
CA TYR A 464 13.24 -3.69 -19.50
C TYR A 464 14.31 -2.81 -20.14
N ASN A 465 13.92 -2.07 -21.18
CA ASN A 465 14.70 -1.01 -21.79
C ASN A 465 13.74 0.09 -22.28
N TYR A 466 13.88 1.31 -21.78
CA TYR A 466 12.98 2.43 -22.07
C TYR A 466 12.75 2.63 -23.57
N SER A 467 13.83 2.82 -24.35
CA SER A 467 13.75 3.08 -25.79
C SER A 467 13.11 1.93 -26.56
N TYR A 468 13.41 0.68 -26.20
CA TYR A 468 12.75 -0.49 -26.78
C TYR A 468 11.25 -0.48 -26.46
N TYR A 469 10.91 -0.23 -25.20
CA TYR A 469 9.55 -0.34 -24.71
C TYR A 469 8.61 0.69 -25.34
N ILE A 470 9.00 1.97 -25.34
CA ILE A 470 8.18 3.03 -25.97
C ILE A 470 8.08 2.87 -27.49
N LYS A 471 9.14 2.33 -28.14
CA LYS A 471 9.11 2.06 -29.58
C LYS A 471 8.19 0.90 -29.92
N LYS A 472 8.15 -0.12 -29.06
CA LYS A 472 7.28 -1.29 -29.23
C LYS A 472 5.82 -1.00 -28.90
N TYR A 473 5.58 -0.09 -27.95
CA TYR A 473 4.26 0.24 -27.42
C TYR A 473 3.95 1.74 -27.57
N PRO A 474 3.45 2.18 -28.74
CA PRO A 474 3.15 3.60 -29.01
C PRO A 474 2.09 4.20 -28.09
N ASP A 475 1.19 3.37 -27.54
CA ASP A 475 0.21 3.76 -26.53
C ASP A 475 0.91 4.29 -25.27
N ILE A 476 1.99 3.63 -24.84
CA ILE A 476 2.79 4.03 -23.69
C ILE A 476 3.59 5.30 -24.00
N ALA A 477 4.16 5.40 -25.20
CA ALA A 477 4.87 6.62 -25.63
C ALA A 477 3.94 7.86 -25.65
N LYS A 478 2.66 7.66 -26.00
CA LYS A 478 1.64 8.71 -25.99
C LYS A 478 1.18 9.06 -24.57
N ALA A 479 1.05 8.07 -23.70
CA ALA A 479 0.64 8.27 -22.31
C ALA A 479 1.72 8.97 -21.46
N PHE A 480 3.00 8.67 -21.72
CA PHE A 480 4.14 9.15 -20.93
C PHE A 480 5.20 9.82 -21.83
N PRO A 481 4.88 10.96 -22.48
CA PRO A 481 5.79 11.62 -23.40
C PRO A 481 7.04 12.13 -22.68
N ASN A 482 8.22 11.65 -23.06
CA ASN A 482 9.50 11.98 -22.42
C ASN A 482 9.52 11.77 -20.88
N ASP A 483 8.80 10.76 -20.39
CA ASP A 483 8.77 10.42 -18.97
C ASP A 483 9.17 8.96 -18.75
N ASP A 484 10.46 8.72 -18.57
CA ASP A 484 11.02 7.38 -18.35
C ASP A 484 10.64 6.79 -16.98
N ILE A 485 10.48 7.64 -15.97
CA ILE A 485 10.10 7.25 -14.60
C ILE A 485 8.67 6.68 -14.60
N SER A 486 7.70 7.41 -15.15
CA SER A 486 6.31 6.93 -15.24
C SER A 486 6.18 5.75 -16.21
N THR A 487 6.99 5.72 -17.28
CA THR A 487 7.03 4.57 -18.19
C THR A 487 7.52 3.29 -17.50
N LEU A 488 8.56 3.37 -16.67
CA LEU A 488 9.04 2.24 -15.88
C LEU A 488 8.00 1.84 -14.83
N ALA A 489 7.40 2.80 -14.12
CA ALA A 489 6.33 2.53 -13.16
C ALA A 489 5.16 1.77 -13.81
N HIS A 490 4.71 2.21 -15.00
CA HIS A 490 3.68 1.49 -15.76
C HIS A 490 4.13 0.08 -16.14
N PHE A 491 5.37 -0.11 -16.62
CA PHE A 491 5.85 -1.46 -16.94
C PHE A 491 5.76 -2.39 -15.73
N MET A 492 6.08 -1.87 -14.54
CA MET A 492 6.03 -2.61 -13.28
C MET A 492 4.61 -2.93 -12.81
N THR A 493 3.70 -1.96 -12.85
CA THR A 493 2.35 -2.11 -12.27
C THR A 493 1.37 -2.77 -13.25
N CYS A 494 1.53 -2.51 -14.55
CA CYS A 494 0.62 -2.95 -15.60
C CYS A 494 1.33 -3.84 -16.63
N GLY A 495 2.45 -3.38 -17.19
CA GLY A 495 3.11 -4.01 -18.33
C GLY A 495 3.49 -5.48 -18.12
N MET A 496 4.02 -5.84 -16.96
CA MET A 496 4.35 -7.23 -16.62
C MET A 496 3.11 -8.13 -16.59
N ASN A 497 2.02 -7.67 -15.98
CA ASN A 497 0.76 -8.42 -15.91
C ASN A 497 0.07 -8.52 -17.28
N GLU A 498 0.23 -7.49 -18.12
CA GLU A 498 -0.20 -7.48 -19.52
C GLU A 498 0.70 -8.32 -20.44
N LYS A 499 1.76 -8.96 -19.90
CA LYS A 499 2.74 -9.75 -20.64
C LYS A 499 3.51 -8.94 -21.69
N ARG A 500 3.70 -7.64 -21.45
CA ARG A 500 4.44 -6.78 -22.37
C ARG A 500 5.93 -7.09 -22.34
N GLN A 501 6.53 -7.07 -23.51
CA GLN A 501 7.96 -7.30 -23.69
C GLN A 501 8.74 -6.01 -23.40
N GLY A 502 9.40 -5.94 -22.24
CA GLY A 502 10.14 -4.76 -21.80
C GLY A 502 11.44 -4.54 -22.57
N ASN A 503 12.09 -5.59 -23.09
CA ASN A 503 13.30 -5.51 -23.90
C ASN A 503 13.39 -6.64 -24.93
N MET A 504 14.38 -6.55 -25.84
CA MET A 504 14.56 -7.56 -26.90
C MET A 504 15.06 -8.94 -26.42
N ASN A 505 15.61 -9.03 -25.21
CA ASN A 505 16.30 -10.22 -24.70
C ASN A 505 15.45 -11.07 -23.74
N PHE A 506 14.25 -10.62 -23.39
CA PHE A 506 13.31 -11.34 -22.55
C PHE A 506 11.88 -11.17 -23.05
N ASP A 507 11.19 -12.28 -23.32
CA ASP A 507 9.75 -12.33 -23.62
C ASP A 507 9.10 -13.32 -22.64
N VAL A 508 8.22 -12.80 -21.78
CA VAL A 508 7.59 -13.61 -20.73
C VAL A 508 6.80 -14.79 -21.30
N ASN A 509 6.22 -14.67 -22.49
CA ASN A 509 5.49 -15.77 -23.12
C ASN A 509 6.46 -16.89 -23.52
N SER A 510 7.61 -16.53 -24.07
CA SER A 510 8.67 -17.51 -24.37
C SER A 510 9.19 -18.18 -23.10
N TYR A 511 9.39 -17.40 -22.05
CA TYR A 511 9.89 -17.90 -20.78
C TYR A 511 8.88 -18.85 -20.11
N TYR A 512 7.60 -18.46 -20.09
CA TYR A 512 6.46 -19.28 -19.67
C TYR A 512 6.37 -20.58 -20.45
N ASN A 513 6.45 -20.53 -21.78
CA ASN A 513 6.34 -21.71 -22.63
C ASN A 513 7.46 -22.72 -22.40
N ARG A 514 8.67 -22.25 -22.08
CA ARG A 514 9.86 -23.09 -21.96
C ARG A 514 9.95 -23.83 -20.63
N TYR A 515 9.59 -23.17 -19.53
CA TYR A 515 9.94 -23.61 -18.19
C TYR A 515 8.74 -24.12 -17.42
N ALA A 516 8.53 -25.45 -17.44
CA ALA A 516 7.40 -26.10 -16.77
C ALA A 516 7.45 -25.96 -15.25
N ASP A 517 8.64 -25.96 -14.66
CA ASP A 517 8.85 -25.72 -13.22
C ASP A 517 8.30 -24.36 -12.79
N LEU A 518 8.48 -23.32 -13.62
CA LEU A 518 7.93 -21.99 -13.34
C LEU A 518 6.42 -21.94 -13.54
N ARG A 519 5.87 -22.69 -14.50
CA ARG A 519 4.41 -22.84 -14.63
C ARG A 519 3.80 -23.49 -13.41
N SER A 520 4.44 -24.52 -12.87
CA SER A 520 4.01 -25.15 -11.61
C SER A 520 4.12 -24.20 -10.42
N ALA A 521 5.19 -23.39 -10.34
CA ALA A 521 5.42 -22.50 -9.21
C ALA A 521 4.55 -21.23 -9.24
N PHE A 522 4.37 -20.62 -10.42
CA PHE A 522 3.79 -19.28 -10.55
C PHE A 522 2.42 -19.25 -11.22
N GLY A 523 2.03 -20.31 -11.93
CA GLY A 523 0.79 -20.33 -12.71
C GLY A 523 0.71 -19.13 -13.65
N THR A 524 -0.33 -18.31 -13.48
CA THR A 524 -0.58 -17.09 -14.26
C THR A 524 -0.07 -15.81 -13.60
N ASN A 525 0.73 -15.89 -12.52
CA ASN A 525 1.39 -14.73 -11.93
C ASN A 525 2.53 -14.24 -12.85
N TRP A 526 2.18 -13.47 -13.88
CA TRP A 526 3.11 -13.03 -14.92
C TRP A 526 4.29 -12.25 -14.36
N SER A 527 4.04 -11.36 -13.40
CA SER A 527 5.09 -10.56 -12.73
C SER A 527 6.17 -11.44 -12.07
N ALA A 528 5.80 -12.59 -11.49
CA ALA A 528 6.76 -13.52 -10.90
C ALA A 528 7.77 -14.08 -11.92
N TYR A 529 7.39 -14.25 -13.20
CA TYR A 529 8.32 -14.71 -14.24
C TYR A 529 9.39 -13.66 -14.57
N TYR A 530 9.02 -12.37 -14.62
CA TYR A 530 9.98 -11.27 -14.83
C TYR A 530 10.95 -11.20 -13.66
N LEU A 531 10.42 -11.19 -12.43
CA LEU A 531 11.22 -11.12 -11.20
C LEU A 531 12.14 -12.33 -11.07
N HIS A 532 11.64 -13.53 -11.34
CA HIS A 532 12.47 -14.74 -11.37
C HIS A 532 13.62 -14.60 -12.36
N TYR A 533 13.38 -14.09 -13.57
CA TYR A 533 14.46 -13.93 -14.56
C TYR A 533 15.53 -12.92 -14.11
N ILE A 534 15.12 -11.81 -13.50
CA ILE A 534 16.01 -10.79 -12.92
C ILE A 534 16.86 -11.40 -11.80
N GLN A 535 16.22 -12.11 -10.87
CA GLN A 535 16.87 -12.59 -9.64
C GLN A 535 17.71 -13.85 -9.86
N ASN A 536 17.20 -14.79 -10.67
CA ASN A 536 17.76 -16.15 -10.77
C ASN A 536 17.96 -16.58 -12.23
N GLY A 537 16.93 -16.45 -13.07
CA GLY A 537 16.89 -17.07 -14.39
C GLY A 537 18.05 -16.68 -15.31
N LYS A 538 18.47 -15.41 -15.29
CA LYS A 538 19.65 -14.95 -16.05
C LYS A 538 20.94 -15.60 -15.53
N ALA A 539 21.11 -15.72 -14.22
CA ALA A 539 22.28 -16.34 -13.59
C ALA A 539 22.31 -17.87 -13.80
N GLU A 540 21.15 -18.51 -13.84
CA GLU A 540 20.97 -19.93 -14.15
C GLU A 540 21.19 -20.25 -15.65
N GLY A 541 21.40 -19.23 -16.49
CA GLY A 541 21.55 -19.40 -17.94
C GLY A 541 20.25 -19.77 -18.66
N ARG A 542 19.09 -19.48 -18.06
CA ARG A 542 17.79 -19.72 -18.69
C ARG A 542 17.59 -18.80 -19.89
N LYS A 543 16.95 -19.31 -20.95
CA LYS A 543 16.68 -18.58 -22.19
C LYS A 543 15.38 -17.78 -22.08
N GLY A 544 15.48 -16.46 -22.13
CA GLY A 544 14.33 -15.54 -22.07
C GLY A 544 13.49 -15.45 -23.35
N THR A 545 13.96 -15.97 -24.49
CA THR A 545 13.31 -15.78 -25.81
C THR A 545 13.35 -17.04 -26.68
N GLY A 546 12.58 -17.03 -27.78
CA GLY A 546 12.65 -18.03 -28.86
C GLY A 546 11.75 -19.26 -28.73
N THR A 547 10.97 -19.40 -27.66
CA THR A 547 10.12 -20.58 -27.44
C THR A 547 8.64 -20.25 -27.74
N LYS A 548 8.14 -20.72 -28.88
CA LYS A 548 6.80 -20.36 -29.39
C LYS A 548 5.65 -21.21 -28.84
N SER A 549 5.94 -22.43 -28.38
CA SER A 549 4.94 -23.38 -27.90
C SER A 549 5.39 -24.00 -26.59
N ILE A 550 4.42 -24.38 -25.76
CA ILE A 550 4.66 -25.04 -24.46
C ILE A 550 5.53 -26.28 -24.65
N GLN A 551 6.61 -26.35 -23.86
CA GLN A 551 7.40 -27.55 -23.65
C GLN A 551 6.84 -28.26 -22.42
N GLY A 552 6.03 -29.28 -22.64
CA GLY A 552 5.27 -29.95 -21.57
C GLY A 552 6.16 -30.70 -20.58
N THR A 553 5.74 -30.72 -19.32
CA THR A 553 6.41 -31.50 -18.26
C THR A 553 6.26 -33.01 -18.47
N THR A 554 7.23 -33.78 -17.99
CA THR A 554 7.13 -35.23 -17.78
C THR A 554 7.11 -35.60 -16.29
N VAL A 555 7.23 -34.61 -15.40
CA VAL A 555 7.32 -34.82 -13.96
C VAL A 555 5.98 -34.49 -13.30
N TYR A 556 5.49 -35.39 -12.46
CA TYR A 556 4.29 -35.20 -11.65
C TYR A 556 4.51 -35.78 -10.25
N ASN A 557 4.23 -34.99 -9.21
CA ASN A 557 4.48 -35.35 -7.80
C ASN A 557 5.88 -35.92 -7.53
N GLY A 558 6.91 -35.35 -8.17
CA GLY A 558 8.31 -35.77 -8.02
C GLY A 558 8.71 -37.02 -8.81
N VAL A 559 7.81 -37.63 -9.57
CA VAL A 559 8.08 -38.81 -10.38
C VAL A 559 8.22 -38.43 -11.86
N ASP A 560 9.29 -38.89 -12.52
CA ASP A 560 9.50 -38.68 -13.96
C ASP A 560 8.84 -39.78 -14.81
N TYR A 561 7.80 -39.41 -15.55
CA TYR A 561 7.05 -40.28 -16.46
C TYR A 561 7.59 -40.26 -17.89
N SER A 562 8.75 -39.65 -18.17
CA SER A 562 9.32 -39.49 -19.52
C SER A 562 9.48 -40.81 -20.31
N ALA A 563 9.57 -41.96 -19.62
CA ALA A 563 9.63 -43.28 -20.24
C ALA A 563 8.31 -43.72 -20.89
N VAL A 564 7.17 -43.23 -20.40
CA VAL A 564 5.81 -43.67 -20.80
C VAL A 564 4.89 -42.52 -21.21
N TYR A 565 5.32 -41.27 -21.02
CA TYR A 565 4.53 -40.08 -21.27
C TYR A 565 5.27 -39.08 -22.17
N ASN A 566 4.58 -38.59 -23.19
CA ASN A 566 4.91 -37.40 -23.94
C ASN A 566 3.60 -36.63 -24.18
N MET A 567 3.55 -35.36 -23.75
CA MET A 567 2.32 -34.56 -23.83
C MET A 567 1.73 -34.50 -25.24
N SER A 568 2.57 -34.30 -26.27
CA SER A 568 2.09 -34.23 -27.65
C SER A 568 1.51 -35.56 -28.13
N ASP A 569 2.18 -36.68 -27.86
CA ASP A 569 1.66 -38.01 -28.18
C ASP A 569 0.34 -38.26 -27.45
N TYR A 570 0.28 -37.95 -26.15
CA TYR A 570 -0.89 -38.19 -25.32
C TYR A 570 -2.11 -37.40 -25.80
N LEU A 571 -1.98 -36.09 -26.00
CA LEU A 571 -3.08 -35.24 -26.44
C LEU A 571 -3.51 -35.53 -27.89
N ASN A 572 -2.58 -35.93 -28.76
CA ASN A 572 -2.94 -36.30 -30.13
C ASN A 572 -3.66 -37.65 -30.20
N LYS A 573 -3.28 -38.61 -29.35
CA LYS A 573 -3.92 -39.93 -29.28
C LYS A 573 -5.27 -39.89 -28.55
N ASN A 574 -5.42 -39.00 -27.56
CA ASN A 574 -6.57 -38.90 -26.68
C ASN A 574 -7.27 -37.55 -26.88
N THR A 575 -8.05 -37.45 -27.97
CA THR A 575 -8.66 -36.19 -28.39
C THR A 575 -9.73 -35.66 -27.42
N ASP A 576 -10.33 -36.55 -26.62
CA ASP A 576 -11.21 -36.20 -25.50
C ASP A 576 -10.44 -35.45 -24.41
N VAL A 577 -9.25 -35.93 -24.02
CA VAL A 577 -8.40 -35.26 -23.04
C VAL A 577 -7.93 -33.92 -23.60
N LYS A 578 -7.52 -33.87 -24.86
CA LYS A 578 -7.16 -32.61 -25.53
C LYS A 578 -8.30 -31.59 -25.52
N LYS A 579 -9.55 -32.02 -25.67
CA LYS A 579 -10.71 -31.14 -25.52
C LYS A 579 -10.90 -30.67 -24.09
N ALA A 580 -10.64 -31.52 -23.10
CA ALA A 580 -10.83 -31.21 -21.68
C ALA A 580 -9.73 -30.28 -21.12
N VAL A 581 -8.46 -30.53 -21.43
CA VAL A 581 -7.31 -29.81 -20.85
C VAL A 581 -6.68 -28.79 -21.81
N GLY A 582 -7.06 -28.81 -23.09
CA GLY A 582 -6.50 -27.93 -24.10
C GLY A 582 -4.99 -28.15 -24.29
N GLY A 583 -4.21 -27.12 -23.99
CA GLY A 583 -2.74 -27.11 -24.04
C GLY A 583 -2.07 -27.01 -22.67
N ASP A 584 -2.80 -27.24 -21.57
CA ASP A 584 -2.26 -27.24 -20.21
C ASP A 584 -1.45 -28.53 -19.98
N ASP A 585 -0.14 -28.38 -19.79
CA ASP A 585 0.76 -29.51 -19.60
C ASP A 585 0.64 -30.17 -18.23
N LEU A 586 0.34 -29.41 -17.18
CA LEU A 586 0.16 -29.91 -15.82
C LEU A 586 -1.14 -30.71 -15.71
N ALA A 587 -2.23 -30.19 -16.28
CA ALA A 587 -3.49 -30.91 -16.35
C ALA A 587 -3.37 -32.17 -17.24
N ALA A 588 -2.64 -32.10 -18.35
CA ALA A 588 -2.43 -33.25 -19.23
C ALA A 588 -1.68 -34.40 -18.54
N ILE A 589 -0.60 -34.11 -17.78
CA ILE A 589 0.12 -35.16 -17.05
C ILE A 589 -0.67 -35.66 -15.85
N ALA A 590 -1.36 -34.77 -15.12
CA ALA A 590 -2.22 -35.16 -14.01
C ALA A 590 -3.33 -36.12 -14.47
N HIS A 591 -3.95 -35.85 -15.61
CA HIS A 591 -4.96 -36.74 -16.18
C HIS A 591 -4.37 -38.11 -16.54
N PHE A 592 -3.20 -38.14 -17.18
CA PHE A 592 -2.54 -39.41 -17.50
C PHE A 592 -2.24 -40.23 -16.24
N VAL A 593 -1.71 -39.59 -15.20
CA VAL A 593 -1.32 -40.29 -13.97
C VAL A 593 -2.54 -40.77 -13.18
N ASN A 594 -3.55 -39.92 -13.02
CA ASN A 594 -4.70 -40.23 -12.15
C ASN A 594 -5.73 -41.16 -12.82
N TYR A 595 -5.86 -41.11 -14.15
CA TYR A 595 -6.88 -41.83 -14.91
C TYR A 595 -6.28 -42.64 -16.06
N GLY A 596 -5.46 -42.00 -16.90
CA GLY A 596 -4.99 -42.59 -18.15
C GLY A 596 -4.25 -43.92 -18.01
N MET A 597 -3.41 -44.08 -16.97
CA MET A 597 -2.72 -45.35 -16.72
C MET A 597 -3.69 -46.49 -16.37
N LYS A 598 -4.71 -46.22 -15.55
CA LYS A 598 -5.74 -47.22 -15.18
C LYS A 598 -6.63 -47.59 -16.37
N GLU A 599 -6.91 -46.62 -17.23
CA GLU A 599 -7.70 -46.79 -18.45
C GLU A 599 -6.91 -47.44 -19.60
N GLY A 600 -5.59 -47.63 -19.43
CA GLY A 600 -4.73 -48.20 -20.45
C GLY A 600 -4.43 -47.27 -21.62
N ARG A 601 -4.52 -45.95 -21.44
CA ARG A 601 -4.29 -44.95 -22.49
C ARG A 601 -2.82 -44.86 -22.88
N GLN A 602 -2.56 -44.97 -24.17
CA GLN A 602 -1.22 -44.74 -24.72
C GLN A 602 -0.85 -43.25 -24.65
N ALA A 603 0.16 -42.92 -23.83
CA ALA A 603 0.67 -41.56 -23.66
C ALA A 603 2.05 -41.32 -24.27
N SER A 604 2.68 -42.36 -24.81
CA SER A 604 3.91 -42.25 -25.61
C SER A 604 3.85 -43.19 -26.79
N SER A 605 4.33 -42.74 -27.94
CA SER A 605 4.60 -43.58 -29.10
C SER A 605 5.60 -44.72 -28.81
N LYS A 606 6.39 -44.59 -27.72
CA LYS A 606 7.41 -45.57 -27.30
C LYS A 606 6.92 -46.58 -26.27
N PHE A 607 5.68 -46.48 -25.79
CA PHE A 607 5.12 -47.40 -24.80
C PHE A 607 3.62 -47.63 -25.05
N ASP A 608 3.21 -48.89 -25.21
CA ASP A 608 1.82 -49.32 -25.26
C ASP A 608 1.60 -50.42 -24.22
N VAL A 609 0.83 -50.10 -23.18
CA VAL A 609 0.61 -51.01 -22.04
C VAL A 609 -0.01 -52.33 -22.46
N ASN A 610 -0.87 -52.34 -23.49
CA ASN A 610 -1.52 -53.57 -23.93
C ASN A 610 -0.52 -54.47 -24.65
N SER A 611 0.31 -53.89 -25.52
CA SER A 611 1.41 -54.60 -26.17
C SER A 611 2.40 -55.15 -25.14
N TYR A 612 2.77 -54.34 -24.14
CA TYR A 612 3.70 -54.73 -23.08
C TYR A 612 3.12 -55.85 -22.18
N ARG A 613 1.86 -55.71 -21.74
CA ARG A 613 1.13 -56.74 -20.97
C ARG A 613 1.06 -58.07 -21.72
N MET A 614 0.63 -58.05 -22.98
CA MET A 614 0.45 -59.28 -23.76
C MET A 614 1.78 -59.98 -24.08
N ARG A 615 2.90 -59.27 -24.07
CA ARG A 615 4.22 -59.83 -24.38
C ARG A 615 4.85 -60.58 -23.21
N TYR A 616 4.62 -60.13 -21.98
CA TYR A 616 5.37 -60.59 -20.81
C TYR A 616 4.49 -61.39 -19.84
N LYS A 617 4.63 -62.72 -19.90
CA LYS A 617 3.89 -63.67 -19.04
C LYS A 617 4.16 -63.45 -17.56
N ASP A 618 5.42 -63.21 -17.19
CA ASP A 618 5.84 -62.91 -15.82
C ASP A 618 5.06 -61.72 -15.24
N LEU A 619 4.88 -60.66 -16.03
CA LEU A 619 4.12 -59.48 -15.60
C LEU A 619 2.63 -59.76 -15.54
N ARG A 620 2.07 -60.56 -16.47
CA ARG A 620 0.67 -60.98 -16.37
C ARG A 620 0.39 -61.83 -15.14
N SER A 621 1.33 -62.70 -14.77
CA SER A 621 1.24 -63.48 -13.53
C SER A 621 1.36 -62.60 -12.29
N ALA A 622 2.19 -61.55 -12.31
CA ALA A 622 2.39 -60.67 -11.17
C ALA A 622 1.28 -59.62 -10.99
N PHE A 623 0.83 -59.00 -12.08
CA PHE A 623 -0.05 -57.81 -12.03
C PHE A 623 -1.48 -58.09 -12.52
N GLY A 624 -1.71 -59.18 -13.24
CA GLY A 624 -3.04 -59.48 -13.81
C GLY A 624 -3.57 -58.32 -14.65
N TYR A 625 -4.72 -57.77 -14.23
CA TYR A 625 -5.42 -56.66 -14.90
C TYR A 625 -5.05 -55.27 -14.38
N ASP A 626 -4.13 -55.15 -13.41
CA ASP A 626 -3.65 -53.84 -12.94
C ASP A 626 -2.75 -53.19 -13.99
N LEU A 627 -3.36 -52.47 -14.93
CA LEU A 627 -2.65 -51.78 -16.01
C LEU A 627 -1.63 -50.77 -15.49
N ALA A 628 -1.91 -50.10 -14.37
CA ALA A 628 -1.01 -49.09 -13.80
C ALA A 628 0.33 -49.72 -13.37
N ALA A 629 0.31 -50.93 -12.81
CA ALA A 629 1.52 -51.65 -12.41
C ALA A 629 2.48 -51.91 -13.59
N TYR A 630 1.97 -52.13 -14.80
CA TYR A 630 2.81 -52.29 -16.00
C TYR A 630 3.53 -51.00 -16.40
N TYR A 631 2.87 -49.83 -16.28
CA TYR A 631 3.52 -48.53 -16.51
C TYR A 631 4.65 -48.33 -15.50
N TYR A 632 4.37 -48.53 -14.21
CA TYR A 632 5.37 -48.37 -13.14
C TYR A 632 6.54 -49.34 -13.31
N HIS A 633 6.27 -50.61 -13.65
CA HIS A 633 7.34 -51.57 -13.93
C HIS A 633 8.22 -51.12 -15.08
N TYR A 634 7.65 -50.63 -16.19
CA TYR A 634 8.46 -50.21 -17.32
C TYR A 634 9.33 -48.99 -16.98
N MET A 635 8.77 -48.05 -16.22
CA MET A 635 9.50 -46.87 -15.71
C MET A 635 10.66 -47.27 -14.78
N SER A 636 10.45 -48.22 -13.87
CA SER A 636 11.43 -48.59 -12.85
C SER A 636 12.48 -49.59 -13.33
N SER A 637 12.10 -50.55 -14.19
CA SER A 637 12.92 -51.73 -14.52
C SER A 637 12.86 -52.09 -16.00
N GLY A 638 11.65 -52.19 -16.58
CA GLY A 638 11.45 -52.74 -17.93
C GLY A 638 12.21 -52.03 -19.04
N LYS A 639 12.32 -50.70 -18.97
CA LYS A 639 13.13 -49.93 -19.94
C LYS A 639 14.63 -50.25 -19.82
N ALA A 640 15.14 -50.41 -18.61
CA ALA A 640 16.55 -50.75 -18.37
C ALA A 640 16.86 -52.20 -18.74
N GLU A 641 15.90 -53.11 -18.56
CA GLU A 641 15.98 -54.51 -19.01
C GLU A 641 15.92 -54.67 -20.54
N GLY A 642 15.66 -53.59 -21.29
CA GLY A 642 15.51 -53.64 -22.75
C GLY A 642 14.22 -54.33 -23.22
N ARG A 643 13.20 -54.39 -22.37
CA ARG A 643 11.91 -55.00 -22.72
C ARG A 643 11.21 -54.21 -23.82
N GLN A 644 10.66 -54.92 -24.80
CA GLN A 644 9.91 -54.40 -25.93
C GLN A 644 8.51 -53.94 -25.50
N ALA A 645 8.29 -52.63 -25.51
CA ALA A 645 7.06 -52.01 -25.00
C ALA A 645 5.99 -51.66 -26.04
N THR A 646 6.24 -51.92 -27.32
CA THR A 646 5.30 -51.62 -28.40
C THR A 646 5.23 -52.75 -29.43
N GLY A 647 4.37 -52.57 -30.44
CA GLY A 647 4.24 -53.50 -31.57
C GLY A 647 3.23 -54.62 -31.32
N LYS A 648 2.58 -55.06 -32.40
CA LYS A 648 1.54 -56.09 -32.36
C LYS A 648 2.09 -57.42 -31.82
N VAL A 649 1.42 -57.98 -30.82
CA VAL A 649 1.71 -59.31 -30.28
C VAL A 649 0.81 -60.33 -31.00
N THR A 650 1.41 -61.28 -31.73
CA THR A 650 0.70 -62.29 -32.53
C THR A 650 0.71 -63.68 -31.91
N SER A 651 1.59 -63.93 -30.94
CA SER A 651 1.68 -65.17 -30.18
C SER A 651 1.93 -64.81 -28.71
N ILE A 652 1.24 -65.49 -27.79
CA ILE A 652 1.37 -65.27 -26.35
C ILE A 652 1.90 -66.55 -25.69
N ASP A 653 2.89 -66.40 -24.81
CA ASP A 653 3.24 -67.42 -23.83
C ASP A 653 2.23 -67.32 -22.69
N ALA A 654 1.22 -68.19 -22.71
CA ALA A 654 0.04 -68.09 -21.86
C ALA A 654 0.32 -68.50 -20.40
N ILE A 655 -0.39 -67.90 -19.46
CA ILE A 655 -0.42 -68.32 -18.05
C ILE A 655 -1.02 -69.73 -17.93
N THR A 656 -0.41 -70.57 -17.12
CA THR A 656 -0.92 -71.92 -16.76
C THR A 656 -1.22 -72.08 -15.27
N VAL A 657 -0.83 -71.10 -14.45
CA VAL A 657 -1.02 -71.14 -13.00
C VAL A 657 -2.25 -70.33 -12.62
N TYR A 658 -3.16 -70.94 -11.86
CA TYR A 658 -4.36 -70.29 -11.33
C TYR A 658 -4.56 -70.68 -9.86
N ASN A 659 -4.74 -69.69 -8.97
CA ASN A 659 -4.85 -69.89 -7.52
C ASN A 659 -3.75 -70.81 -6.92
N GLY A 660 -2.51 -70.66 -7.38
CA GLY A 660 -1.35 -71.41 -6.87
C GLY A 660 -1.17 -72.82 -7.44
N VAL A 661 -2.05 -73.29 -8.32
CA VAL A 661 -1.95 -74.60 -8.98
C VAL A 661 -1.50 -74.42 -10.42
N ASP A 662 -0.47 -75.16 -10.85
CA ASP A 662 -0.03 -75.20 -12.25
C ASP A 662 -0.83 -76.24 -13.04
N TYR A 663 -1.63 -75.76 -14.00
CA TYR A 663 -2.46 -76.59 -14.86
C TYR A 663 -1.75 -77.04 -16.13
N SER A 664 -0.47 -76.72 -16.33
CA SER A 664 0.30 -77.06 -17.55
C SER A 664 0.27 -78.54 -17.94
N ALA A 665 0.07 -79.45 -16.98
CA ALA A 665 -0.07 -80.89 -17.23
C ALA A 665 -1.35 -81.27 -17.98
N VAL A 666 -2.41 -80.46 -17.87
CA VAL A 666 -3.74 -80.73 -18.44
C VAL A 666 -4.27 -79.60 -19.31
N TYR A 667 -3.56 -78.48 -19.42
CA TYR A 667 -4.03 -77.27 -20.10
C TYR A 667 -2.96 -76.70 -21.04
N ASP A 668 -3.35 -76.48 -22.29
CA ASP A 668 -2.63 -75.70 -23.27
C ASP A 668 -3.57 -74.63 -23.83
N PHE A 669 -3.18 -73.36 -23.73
CA PHE A 669 -4.03 -72.23 -24.10
C PHE A 669 -4.47 -72.26 -25.57
N ASN A 670 -3.54 -72.54 -26.48
CA ASN A 670 -3.84 -72.54 -27.92
C ASN A 670 -4.72 -73.73 -28.28
N TYR A 671 -4.42 -74.91 -27.72
CA TYR A 671 -5.24 -76.10 -27.88
C TYR A 671 -6.66 -75.83 -27.38
N TYR A 672 -6.80 -75.31 -26.16
CA TYR A 672 -8.10 -75.07 -25.55
C TYR A 672 -8.94 -74.06 -26.35
N LEU A 673 -8.36 -72.96 -26.82
CA LEU A 673 -9.05 -72.02 -27.71
C LEU A 673 -9.39 -72.61 -29.08
N SER A 674 -8.54 -73.47 -29.63
CA SER A 674 -8.78 -74.12 -30.93
C SER A 674 -9.91 -75.16 -30.84
N ALA A 675 -9.95 -75.91 -29.75
CA ALA A 675 -10.96 -76.94 -29.50
C ALA A 675 -12.30 -76.35 -29.05
N ASN A 676 -12.32 -75.11 -28.57
CA ASN A 676 -13.50 -74.45 -28.00
C ASN A 676 -13.71 -73.05 -28.62
N PRO A 677 -14.28 -72.97 -29.84
CA PRO A 677 -14.50 -71.69 -30.52
C PRO A 677 -15.40 -70.71 -29.76
N ASP A 678 -16.31 -71.22 -28.91
CA ASP A 678 -17.16 -70.44 -28.00
C ASP A 678 -16.32 -69.66 -26.98
N ILE A 679 -15.28 -70.27 -26.43
CA ILE A 679 -14.37 -69.64 -25.47
C ILE A 679 -13.49 -68.59 -26.15
N LYS A 680 -13.05 -68.88 -27.38
CA LYS A 680 -12.33 -67.88 -28.19
C LYS A 680 -13.21 -66.69 -28.53
N ALA A 681 -14.49 -66.91 -28.83
CA ALA A 681 -15.44 -65.82 -29.06
C ALA A 681 -15.71 -65.00 -27.79
N ALA A 682 -15.79 -65.67 -26.62
CA ALA A 682 -16.08 -65.02 -25.35
C ALA A 682 -14.90 -64.21 -24.78
N PHE A 683 -13.68 -64.74 -24.83
CA PHE A 683 -12.52 -64.19 -24.12
C PHE A 683 -11.36 -63.77 -25.04
N GLY A 684 -11.42 -64.09 -26.34
CA GLY A 684 -10.37 -63.76 -27.28
C GLY A 684 -9.02 -64.35 -26.87
N ASN A 685 -8.01 -63.48 -26.76
CA ASN A 685 -6.64 -63.85 -26.35
C ASN A 685 -6.33 -63.57 -24.88
N ASP A 686 -7.34 -63.39 -24.03
CA ASP A 686 -7.14 -63.18 -22.59
C ASP A 686 -6.80 -64.50 -21.90
N ASP A 687 -5.50 -64.80 -21.75
CA ASP A 687 -5.00 -66.04 -21.18
C ASP A 687 -5.48 -66.30 -19.75
N LEU A 688 -5.61 -65.26 -18.93
CA LEU A 688 -6.09 -65.39 -17.57
C LEU A 688 -7.58 -65.72 -17.51
N ALA A 689 -8.41 -65.05 -18.32
CA ALA A 689 -9.85 -65.35 -18.40
C ALA A 689 -10.11 -66.75 -18.97
N VAL A 690 -9.36 -67.16 -20.00
CA VAL A 690 -9.48 -68.48 -20.62
C VAL A 690 -9.05 -69.59 -19.65
N LEU A 691 -7.96 -69.39 -18.90
CA LEU A 691 -7.54 -70.33 -17.85
C LEU A 691 -8.56 -70.39 -16.71
N SER A 692 -9.06 -69.25 -16.24
CA SER A 692 -10.11 -69.18 -15.22
C SER A 692 -11.36 -69.95 -15.65
N HIS A 693 -11.79 -69.78 -16.90
CA HIS A 693 -12.92 -70.53 -17.45
C HIS A 693 -12.65 -72.04 -17.42
N PHE A 694 -11.49 -72.48 -17.91
CA PHE A 694 -11.12 -73.89 -17.88
C PHE A 694 -11.18 -74.46 -16.45
N VAL A 695 -10.63 -73.74 -15.48
CA VAL A 695 -10.54 -74.20 -14.09
C VAL A 695 -11.90 -74.23 -13.37
N ASN A 696 -12.76 -73.25 -13.63
CA ASN A 696 -14.03 -73.10 -12.93
C ASN A 696 -15.17 -73.90 -13.58
N TYR A 697 -15.13 -74.03 -14.90
CA TYR A 697 -16.21 -74.64 -15.70
C TYR A 697 -15.70 -75.77 -16.60
N GLY A 698 -14.66 -75.54 -17.39
CA GLY A 698 -14.19 -76.48 -18.40
C GLY A 698 -13.85 -77.88 -17.87
N MET A 699 -13.20 -77.96 -16.69
CA MET A 699 -12.92 -79.24 -16.03
C MET A 699 -14.18 -80.00 -15.60
N LYS A 700 -15.23 -79.30 -15.16
CA LYS A 700 -16.52 -79.93 -14.77
C LYS A 700 -17.29 -80.43 -15.99
N GLU A 701 -17.22 -79.68 -17.09
CA GLU A 701 -17.83 -80.02 -18.38
C GLU A 701 -17.07 -81.13 -19.12
N GLY A 702 -15.89 -81.52 -18.63
CA GLY A 702 -15.05 -82.52 -19.27
C GLY A 702 -14.37 -82.04 -20.55
N ARG A 703 -14.21 -80.72 -20.75
CA ARG A 703 -13.58 -80.15 -21.95
C ARG A 703 -12.11 -80.52 -22.04
N ARG A 704 -11.70 -81.04 -23.20
CA ARG A 704 -10.29 -81.31 -23.50
C ARG A 704 -9.54 -80.00 -23.76
N SER A 705 -8.46 -79.79 -23.02
CA SER A 705 -7.68 -78.54 -23.02
C SER A 705 -6.22 -78.72 -23.40
N CYS A 706 -5.72 -79.94 -23.52
CA CYS A 706 -4.45 -80.22 -24.16
C CYS A 706 -4.49 -81.57 -24.88
N GLU A 707 -3.51 -81.81 -25.74
CA GLU A 707 -3.39 -83.09 -26.43
C GLU A 707 -3.02 -84.22 -25.45
N ALA A 708 -2.17 -83.94 -24.47
CA ALA A 708 -1.62 -84.92 -23.55
C ALA A 708 -2.59 -85.45 -22.48
N PHE A 709 -3.79 -84.87 -22.35
CA PHE A 709 -4.78 -85.29 -21.35
C PHE A 709 -6.22 -85.26 -21.89
N ASN A 710 -6.96 -86.34 -21.70
CA ASN A 710 -8.39 -86.49 -21.92
C ASN A 710 -9.03 -87.11 -20.69
N VAL A 711 -9.90 -86.36 -20.00
CA VAL A 711 -10.49 -86.79 -18.72
C VAL A 711 -11.34 -88.04 -18.83
N LEU A 712 -12.04 -88.23 -19.96
CA LEU A 712 -12.90 -89.40 -20.16
C LEU A 712 -12.02 -90.64 -20.38
N THR A 713 -10.95 -90.54 -21.17
CA THR A 713 -9.97 -91.62 -21.32
C THR A 713 -9.33 -91.94 -19.97
N TYR A 714 -8.87 -90.93 -19.23
CA TYR A 714 -8.20 -91.11 -17.95
C TYR A 714 -9.12 -91.76 -16.91
N ARG A 715 -10.41 -91.38 -16.86
CA ARG A 715 -11.42 -92.02 -16.02
C ARG A 715 -11.62 -93.50 -16.34
N GLU A 716 -11.76 -93.85 -17.62
CA GLU A 716 -12.02 -95.25 -18.02
C GLU A 716 -10.81 -96.17 -17.86
N LYS A 717 -9.59 -95.63 -17.92
CA LYS A 717 -8.35 -96.40 -17.75
C LYS A 717 -7.92 -96.61 -16.30
N ASN A 718 -8.55 -95.91 -15.34
CA ASN A 718 -8.18 -95.94 -13.93
C ASN A 718 -9.40 -96.29 -13.08
N GLY A 719 -9.71 -97.59 -13.00
CA GLY A 719 -10.88 -98.10 -12.29
C GLY A 719 -10.92 -97.78 -10.79
N ASP A 720 -9.75 -97.63 -10.17
CA ASP A 720 -9.57 -97.16 -8.79
C ASP A 720 -10.08 -95.72 -8.61
N LEU A 721 -9.71 -94.82 -9.52
CA LEU A 721 -10.18 -93.43 -9.50
C LEU A 721 -11.67 -93.35 -9.85
N LYS A 722 -12.15 -94.24 -10.74
CA LYS A 722 -13.58 -94.34 -11.07
C LYS A 722 -14.43 -94.71 -9.87
N ALA A 723 -13.95 -95.64 -9.03
CA ALA A 723 -14.59 -95.98 -7.77
C ALA A 723 -14.52 -94.83 -6.74
N ALA A 724 -13.42 -94.08 -6.71
CA ALA A 724 -13.20 -93.01 -5.73
C ALA A 724 -13.94 -91.69 -6.05
N PHE A 725 -13.96 -91.27 -7.32
CA PHE A 725 -14.45 -89.94 -7.72
C PHE A 725 -15.81 -89.97 -8.42
N GLY A 726 -16.29 -91.14 -8.86
CA GLY A 726 -17.58 -91.26 -9.52
C GLY A 726 -17.68 -90.37 -10.77
N ASP A 727 -18.69 -89.50 -10.80
CA ASP A 727 -18.96 -88.54 -11.90
C ASP A 727 -18.30 -87.17 -11.72
N ASP A 728 -17.53 -86.93 -10.63
CA ASP A 728 -16.83 -85.66 -10.43
C ASP A 728 -15.59 -85.58 -11.34
N LEU A 729 -15.82 -85.17 -12.59
CA LEU A 729 -14.77 -85.03 -13.61
C LEU A 729 -13.62 -84.13 -13.16
N LYS A 730 -13.88 -83.11 -12.33
CA LYS A 730 -12.84 -82.17 -11.86
C LYS A 730 -11.78 -82.88 -11.01
N GLN A 731 -12.16 -83.86 -10.20
CA GLN A 731 -11.21 -84.61 -9.36
C GLN A 731 -10.18 -85.40 -10.18
N TYR A 732 -10.57 -85.90 -11.36
CA TYR A 732 -9.64 -86.62 -12.25
C TYR A 732 -8.56 -85.69 -12.82
N TYR A 733 -8.90 -84.45 -13.19
CA TYR A 733 -7.91 -83.44 -13.60
C TYR A 733 -6.93 -83.15 -12.45
N ILE A 734 -7.45 -82.88 -11.25
CA ILE A 734 -6.63 -82.58 -10.07
C ILE A 734 -5.74 -83.75 -9.69
N HIS A 735 -6.26 -84.98 -9.73
CA HIS A 735 -5.46 -86.17 -9.48
C HIS A 735 -4.33 -86.31 -10.49
N TYR A 736 -4.58 -86.09 -11.78
CA TYR A 736 -3.54 -86.21 -12.80
C TYR A 736 -2.42 -85.17 -12.61
N ILE A 737 -2.79 -83.93 -12.27
CA ILE A 737 -1.84 -82.86 -11.95
C ILE A 737 -0.95 -83.25 -10.76
N ASN A 738 -1.55 -83.74 -9.67
CA ASN A 738 -0.83 -83.99 -8.42
C ASN A 738 -0.06 -85.33 -8.40
N TYR A 739 -0.60 -86.37 -9.04
CA TYR A 739 -0.10 -87.75 -8.92
C TYR A 739 0.01 -88.44 -10.28
N GLY A 740 -1.06 -88.44 -11.07
CA GLY A 740 -1.21 -89.35 -12.21
C GLY A 740 -0.13 -89.19 -13.29
N LYS A 741 0.34 -87.96 -13.53
CA LYS A 741 1.45 -87.70 -14.45
C LYS A 741 2.76 -88.35 -13.98
N ASN A 742 3.06 -88.27 -12.68
CA ASN A 742 4.26 -88.84 -12.08
C ASN A 742 4.18 -90.36 -11.93
N GLU A 743 2.98 -90.89 -11.73
CA GLU A 743 2.70 -92.33 -11.68
C GLU A 743 2.72 -93.00 -13.08
N GLY A 744 2.87 -92.22 -14.16
CA GLY A 744 2.87 -92.74 -15.53
C GLY A 744 1.51 -93.29 -15.98
N ARG A 745 0.41 -92.85 -15.36
CA ARG A 745 -0.94 -93.30 -15.72
C ARG A 745 -1.31 -92.82 -17.11
N LYS A 746 -1.86 -93.72 -17.94
CA LYS A 746 -2.28 -93.40 -19.32
C LYS A 746 -3.45 -92.41 -19.30
N ALA A 747 -3.27 -91.27 -19.96
CA ALA A 747 -4.18 -90.13 -19.80
C ALA A 747 -4.68 -89.47 -21.08
N ALA A 748 -4.30 -89.95 -22.27
CA ALA A 748 -4.83 -89.49 -23.56
C ALA A 748 -5.23 -90.67 -24.43
#